data_AF-A0A3M1SS74-F1
#
_entry.id   AF-A0A3M1SS74-F1
#
_cell.length_a   1.000
_cell.length_b   1.000
_cell.length_c   1.000
_cell.angle_alpha   90.00
_cell.angle_beta   90.00
_cell.angle_gamma   90.00
#
_symmetry.space_group_name_H-M   'P 1'
#
loop_
_entity.id
_entity.type
_entity.pdbx_description
1 polymer ?
#
loop_
_entity_poly.entity_id
_entity_poly.type
_entity_poly.pdbx_seq_one_letter_code
_entity_poly.pdbx_strand_id
1 'polypeptide(L)'
;MMRLSLVALCTVGTLAIPALTHSTPTEPNSKSAEVAPSRPEARSTPNVPAPPPSPTSRSNTLPRPVPRPPWFAAFLAGQNAPASPADETAQTREPSPLPSFDDAPPADREVSTPPPSPTPVSTKSQPKSPTPVAFNAARGEEYRLGAGDRLKIDFLNFPEYTGETQVLVDGSVNLTLVGQVNLANLTLEQAAAALQNAYSYYVRRPSITVSLLVPRPLRLAVSGEVNNPGTYTISLTENAQFPTVTDAIEQAGGVTQSADLRRVKVRRTDPGGRARVLTVNLWDLLQGNDLSQNIALRDGDTLSIPTATQVNLNEASQVASASFAAEYTQPLNVVVVGEVARPGSYTVDVSGNGEQPRLTRALEVAGGVTPTANISQVEVRRFTRSGQSQTLNIDLWRLLREGDRSQDPLLQPGDTIIIPTATEIDTTQAQNLAAASFAADLTQPLNVAVVGEVARPGPHIVNGETDNTGKESLPTVTRAIQVAGGITQLADVRNITVRRITREGTERTIDVDLWELLQGGDLQQDVLLQPGDTIVIPTATALTPTEAAEIASASFSPDAMPVNVIGEVGQPGTVEVPPNTPLNQAIMAAGGFNNRAKKGKVELVRLNPDGTVERREIEVDLSAGIDDQNNPSLRPNDVILVGRSGLSSFTDTVEQLLPPFSILRILNIF
;
A
#
# COMPACT_ATOMS: atom_id res chain seq x y z
N MET A 1 11.52 -57.52 -47.89
CA MET A 1 11.97 -57.52 -46.48
C MET A 1 10.97 -56.71 -45.65
N MET A 2 10.88 -56.97 -44.34
CA MET A 2 10.08 -56.25 -43.34
C MET A 2 10.69 -54.85 -43.04
N ARG A 3 10.03 -53.87 -42.39
CA ARG A 3 8.74 -53.76 -41.63
C ARG A 3 8.12 -52.37 -41.95
N LEU A 4 6.80 -52.22 -42.13
CA LEU A 4 5.74 -51.78 -41.16
C LEU A 4 6.07 -50.48 -40.39
N SER A 5 5.14 -49.55 -40.06
CA SER A 5 3.73 -49.20 -40.41
C SER A 5 3.46 -47.79 -39.77
N LEU A 6 2.39 -46.99 -39.94
CA LEU A 6 0.92 -47.11 -40.18
C LEU A 6 0.45 -45.67 -40.63
N VAL A 7 -0.36 -45.36 -41.67
CA VAL A 7 -1.81 -45.58 -41.94
C VAL A 7 -2.71 -44.96 -40.84
N ALA A 8 -3.72 -44.09 -41.07
CA ALA A 8 -4.72 -43.89 -42.17
C ALA A 8 -4.95 -42.37 -42.50
N LEU A 9 -5.34 -41.87 -43.71
CA LEU A 9 -6.63 -41.85 -44.48
C LEU A 9 -7.79 -41.01 -43.84
N CYS A 10 -8.64 -40.23 -44.57
CA CYS A 10 -8.69 -39.84 -46.01
C CYS A 10 -9.61 -38.61 -46.38
N THR A 11 -9.36 -38.00 -47.57
CA THR A 11 -10.24 -37.27 -48.54
C THR A 11 -11.33 -36.21 -48.19
N VAL A 12 -11.03 -34.94 -48.49
CA VAL A 12 -11.60 -34.02 -49.55
C VAL A 12 -13.08 -34.16 -50.07
N GLY A 13 -13.94 -33.14 -49.81
CA GLY A 13 -14.39 -32.14 -50.84
C GLY A 13 -15.80 -32.14 -51.51
N THR A 14 -16.40 -30.92 -51.59
CA THR A 14 -17.10 -30.31 -52.78
C THR A 14 -18.66 -30.22 -52.89
N LEU A 15 -19.18 -28.97 -52.84
CA LEU A 15 -20.42 -28.31 -53.38
C LEU A 15 -21.82 -29.01 -53.52
N ALA A 16 -22.89 -28.27 -53.14
CA ALA A 16 -24.15 -28.07 -53.92
C ALA A 16 -25.06 -26.91 -53.38
N ILE A 17 -25.81 -26.24 -54.29
CA ILE A 17 -26.86 -25.19 -54.09
C ILE A 17 -27.90 -25.39 -55.22
N PRO A 18 -29.25 -25.44 -55.01
CA PRO A 18 -30.13 -24.24 -55.09
C PRO A 18 -31.48 -24.31 -54.29
N ALA A 19 -32.41 -23.37 -54.55
CA ALA A 19 -33.69 -23.16 -53.86
C ALA A 19 -34.90 -23.02 -54.83
N LEU A 20 -36.15 -22.91 -54.33
CA LEU A 20 -37.21 -21.91 -54.74
C LEU A 20 -38.69 -22.27 -54.38
N THR A 21 -39.58 -21.27 -54.49
CA THR A 21 -41.07 -21.27 -54.45
C THR A 21 -41.74 -21.47 -53.07
N HIS A 22 -42.86 -20.81 -52.68
CA HIS A 22 -43.71 -19.69 -53.17
C HIS A 22 -44.45 -19.05 -51.93
N SER A 23 -45.35 -18.05 -51.91
CA SER A 23 -46.30 -17.44 -52.88
C SER A 23 -46.57 -15.93 -52.56
N THR A 24 -47.69 -15.35 -53.05
CA THR A 24 -48.24 -13.99 -52.77
C THR A 24 -49.80 -14.09 -52.58
N PRO A 25 -50.67 -13.03 -52.54
CA PRO A 25 -50.50 -11.56 -52.46
C PRO A 25 -51.47 -10.84 -51.44
N THR A 26 -51.50 -9.49 -51.40
CA THR A 26 -52.70 -8.58 -51.55
C THR A 26 -52.45 -7.15 -50.97
N GLU A 27 -53.12 -6.12 -51.53
CA GLU A 27 -52.99 -4.65 -51.34
C GLU A 27 -54.34 -4.04 -50.77
N PRO A 28 -54.72 -2.72 -50.79
CA PRO A 28 -54.06 -1.42 -51.10
C PRO A 28 -54.42 -0.21 -50.14
N ASN A 29 -54.06 1.03 -50.54
CA ASN A 29 -54.56 2.38 -50.11
C ASN A 29 -54.10 2.95 -48.73
N SER A 30 -54.06 4.28 -48.43
CA SER A 30 -53.96 5.60 -49.15
C SER A 30 -53.91 6.75 -48.07
N LYS A 31 -53.79 8.09 -48.25
CA LYS A 31 -53.65 9.09 -49.36
C LYS A 31 -53.28 10.50 -48.79
N SER A 32 -52.70 11.42 -49.61
CA SER A 32 -52.63 12.92 -49.44
C SER A 32 -51.84 13.48 -48.21
N ALA A 33 -51.09 14.60 -48.21
CA ALA A 33 -51.20 16.00 -48.74
C ALA A 33 -52.06 16.95 -47.83
N GLU A 34 -51.78 18.25 -47.59
CA GLU A 34 -50.89 19.25 -48.25
C GLU A 34 -50.54 20.52 -47.39
N VAL A 35 -49.47 21.26 -47.75
CA VAL A 35 -49.04 22.70 -47.54
C VAL A 35 -49.91 23.64 -46.64
N ALA A 36 -49.43 24.26 -45.53
CA ALA A 36 -48.65 25.54 -45.32
C ALA A 36 -49.43 26.88 -45.57
N PRO A 37 -48.92 28.15 -45.40
CA PRO A 37 -47.64 28.69 -44.87
C PRO A 37 -47.72 30.01 -43.99
N SER A 38 -46.54 30.63 -43.69
CA SER A 38 -46.23 32.11 -43.60
C SER A 38 -45.98 32.88 -42.25
N ARG A 39 -44.71 33.34 -42.08
CA ARG A 39 -44.10 34.66 -41.65
C ARG A 39 -44.75 35.61 -40.59
N PRO A 40 -44.02 36.64 -40.02
CA PRO A 40 -42.56 36.91 -39.93
C PRO A 40 -42.01 37.39 -38.54
N GLU A 41 -40.67 37.52 -38.46
CA GLU A 41 -39.77 38.43 -37.67
C GLU A 41 -40.31 39.32 -36.49
N ALA A 42 -39.67 39.26 -35.29
CA ALA A 42 -38.76 40.31 -34.74
C ALA A 42 -38.49 40.29 -33.19
N ARG A 43 -37.25 40.62 -32.80
CA ARG A 43 -36.71 41.17 -31.51
C ARG A 43 -37.38 40.87 -30.14
N SER A 44 -36.60 40.26 -29.23
CA SER A 44 -36.22 40.82 -27.91
C SER A 44 -35.10 40.01 -27.22
N THR A 45 -34.39 40.61 -26.25
CA THR A 45 -33.38 39.95 -25.38
C THR A 45 -33.98 39.57 -24.01
N PRO A 46 -33.32 38.72 -23.19
CA PRO A 46 -32.63 39.29 -22.02
C PRO A 46 -31.36 38.56 -21.50
N ASN A 47 -30.52 39.35 -20.83
CA ASN A 47 -29.54 39.09 -19.75
C ASN A 47 -28.74 37.77 -19.59
N VAL A 48 -27.43 37.99 -19.41
CA VAL A 48 -26.49 37.14 -18.65
C VAL A 48 -26.61 37.46 -17.14
N PRO A 49 -26.54 36.46 -16.23
CA PRO A 49 -26.36 36.70 -14.79
C PRO A 49 -24.87 36.92 -14.44
N ALA A 50 -24.59 37.94 -13.64
CA ALA A 50 -23.22 38.26 -13.17
C ALA A 50 -22.85 37.54 -11.87
N PRO A 51 -21.55 37.28 -11.58
CA PRO A 51 -21.12 36.70 -10.32
C PRO A 51 -21.22 37.70 -9.14
N PRO A 52 -21.47 37.24 -7.90
CA PRO A 52 -21.52 38.09 -6.71
C PRO A 52 -20.11 38.55 -6.27
N PRO A 53 -19.99 39.72 -5.59
CA PRO A 53 -18.71 40.38 -5.34
C PRO A 53 -18.00 39.97 -4.03
N SER A 54 -16.67 40.11 -4.02
CA SER A 54 -15.81 39.96 -2.85
C SER A 54 -15.86 41.18 -1.90
N PRO A 55 -15.88 40.99 -0.57
CA PRO A 55 -15.72 42.09 0.39
C PRO A 55 -14.31 42.18 1.00
N THR A 56 -13.62 43.30 0.73
CA THR A 56 -12.48 43.83 1.50
C THR A 56 -12.79 45.30 1.83
N SER A 57 -12.37 45.92 2.94
CA SER A 57 -11.40 45.53 3.98
C SER A 57 -11.57 46.37 5.26
N ARG A 58 -10.85 45.99 6.35
CA ARG A 58 -10.55 46.77 7.59
C ARG A 58 -11.77 46.97 8.53
N SER A 59 -11.63 46.97 9.87
CA SER A 59 -10.47 47.41 10.67
C SER A 59 -10.26 46.69 12.03
N ASN A 60 -9.01 46.26 12.26
CA ASN A 60 -8.21 46.40 13.49
C ASN A 60 -8.90 46.43 14.88
N THR A 61 -8.83 45.32 15.64
CA THR A 61 -8.84 45.28 17.12
C THR A 61 -7.96 44.13 17.64
N LEU A 62 -7.29 44.34 18.78
CA LEU A 62 -6.35 43.38 19.38
C LEU A 62 -7.05 42.33 20.25
N PRO A 63 -6.73 41.02 20.14
CA PRO A 63 -7.09 40.03 21.15
C PRO A 63 -6.14 40.10 22.36
N ARG A 64 -6.68 39.90 23.56
CA ARG A 64 -5.91 39.76 24.82
C ARG A 64 -5.48 38.30 25.04
N PRO A 65 -4.34 38.04 25.72
CA PRO A 65 -4.00 36.68 26.17
C PRO A 65 -4.89 36.23 27.34
N VAL A 66 -5.12 34.92 27.43
CA VAL A 66 -5.81 34.22 28.54
C VAL A 66 -4.88 33.08 28.99
N PRO A 67 -4.69 32.84 30.31
CA PRO A 67 -3.47 32.17 30.79
C PRO A 67 -3.53 30.64 30.82
N ARG A 68 -2.34 30.01 30.80
CA ARG A 68 -2.13 28.60 31.15
C ARG A 68 -2.26 28.40 32.68
N PRO A 69 -2.90 27.34 33.18
CA PRO A 69 -2.82 26.96 34.59
C PRO A 69 -1.47 26.26 34.89
N PRO A 70 -0.72 26.68 35.92
CA PRO A 70 0.49 26.00 36.36
C PRO A 70 0.21 25.05 37.54
N TRP A 71 0.83 23.87 37.55
CA TRP A 71 1.08 23.12 38.79
C TRP A 71 2.35 22.27 38.68
N PHE A 72 3.32 22.53 39.56
CA PHE A 72 4.47 21.66 39.83
C PHE A 72 5.09 22.03 41.20
N ALA A 73 5.70 21.05 41.85
CA ALA A 73 6.61 21.17 43.00
C ALA A 73 6.08 21.74 44.36
N ALA A 74 5.71 20.82 45.26
CA ALA A 74 5.91 20.88 46.72
C ALA A 74 5.78 19.45 47.27
N PHE A 75 6.51 18.94 48.28
CA PHE A 75 7.73 19.37 49.00
C PHE A 75 8.37 18.11 49.66
N LEU A 76 9.61 18.15 50.15
CA LEU A 76 10.34 16.99 50.71
C LEU A 76 10.29 16.87 52.24
N ALA A 77 9.69 15.78 52.76
CA ALA A 77 9.94 15.13 54.07
C ALA A 77 9.02 13.88 54.22
N GLY A 78 9.30 12.83 55.01
CA GLY A 78 10.53 12.47 55.73
C GLY A 78 10.28 11.76 57.08
N GLN A 79 10.45 10.42 57.13
CA GLN A 79 10.32 9.53 58.32
C GLN A 79 8.87 9.36 58.86
N ASN A 80 8.38 8.20 59.34
CA ASN A 80 8.98 7.10 60.11
C ASN A 80 8.38 5.71 59.76
N ALA A 81 9.04 4.63 60.23
CA ALA A 81 8.49 3.26 60.33
C ALA A 81 7.95 2.99 61.77
N PRO A 82 7.31 1.82 62.04
CA PRO A 82 8.08 0.64 62.46
C PRO A 82 7.57 -0.72 61.94
N ALA A 83 8.27 -1.81 62.30
CA ALA A 83 7.93 -3.23 62.06
C ALA A 83 6.76 -3.72 62.97
N SER A 84 6.30 -4.98 63.02
CA SER A 84 6.86 -6.34 62.76
C SER A 84 5.68 -7.37 62.76
N PRO A 85 5.81 -8.73 62.76
CA PRO A 85 6.99 -9.61 62.76
C PRO A 85 6.94 -10.78 61.72
N ALA A 86 7.75 -11.82 61.96
CA ALA A 86 7.95 -13.04 61.15
C ALA A 86 6.86 -14.14 61.44
N ASP A 87 6.96 -15.44 61.09
CA ASP A 87 8.14 -16.35 61.15
C ASP A 87 7.98 -17.67 60.35
N GLU A 88 9.02 -18.52 60.41
CA GLU A 88 9.12 -19.95 60.03
C GLU A 88 9.19 -20.38 58.54
N THR A 89 9.97 -21.41 58.14
CA THR A 89 11.38 -21.83 58.43
C THR A 89 11.78 -23.06 57.56
N ALA A 90 13.09 -23.18 57.24
CA ALA A 90 13.84 -24.46 57.11
C ALA A 90 13.48 -25.52 56.01
N GLN A 91 14.37 -26.40 55.51
CA GLN A 91 15.85 -26.48 55.58
C GLN A 91 16.45 -27.39 54.47
N THR A 92 17.62 -26.99 53.93
CA THR A 92 18.84 -27.79 53.72
C THR A 92 18.87 -29.06 52.83
N ARG A 93 19.77 -29.02 51.83
CA ARG A 93 20.92 -29.97 51.72
C ARG A 93 22.13 -29.35 50.99
N GLU A 94 23.32 -29.78 51.40
CA GLU A 94 24.68 -29.24 51.16
C GLU A 94 25.63 -30.47 50.94
N PRO A 95 26.98 -30.37 50.78
CA PRO A 95 27.88 -29.25 50.41
C PRO A 95 29.03 -29.66 49.42
N SER A 96 30.06 -28.79 49.31
CA SER A 96 31.51 -29.14 49.11
C SER A 96 32.09 -29.31 47.67
N PRO A 97 33.42 -29.08 47.44
CA PRO A 97 33.97 -27.72 47.28
C PRO A 97 35.06 -27.53 46.18
N LEU A 98 35.61 -26.31 46.08
CA LEU A 98 36.80 -25.92 45.29
C LEU A 98 38.13 -26.39 45.92
N PRO A 99 39.26 -26.24 45.18
CA PRO A 99 40.32 -25.38 45.73
C PRO A 99 41.01 -24.45 44.69
N SER A 100 41.71 -23.45 45.22
CA SER A 100 42.57 -22.49 44.52
C SER A 100 43.79 -22.16 45.40
N PHE A 101 45.00 -22.07 44.85
CA PHE A 101 46.21 -21.65 45.59
C PHE A 101 47.27 -20.98 44.69
N ASP A 102 48.11 -20.15 45.32
CA ASP A 102 49.09 -19.25 44.73
C ASP A 102 50.57 -19.66 45.03
N ASP A 103 51.49 -18.82 44.54
CA ASP A 103 52.74 -18.36 45.17
C ASP A 103 54.15 -18.98 44.91
N ALA A 104 55.11 -18.04 44.84
CA ALA A 104 56.54 -18.09 45.22
C ALA A 104 57.72 -18.49 44.24
N PRO A 105 58.93 -17.87 44.38
CA PRO A 105 60.16 -18.02 43.55
C PRO A 105 61.29 -18.87 44.28
N PRO A 106 62.64 -18.86 43.98
CA PRO A 106 63.49 -18.04 43.07
C PRO A 106 64.71 -18.74 42.35
N ALA A 107 65.66 -17.92 41.84
CA ALA A 107 67.03 -18.23 41.33
C ALA A 107 67.15 -18.83 39.90
N ASP A 108 68.26 -18.68 39.13
CA ASP A 108 69.58 -18.06 39.40
C ASP A 108 70.18 -17.33 38.15
N ARG A 109 71.46 -16.91 38.17
CA ARG A 109 72.17 -16.04 37.19
C ARG A 109 72.82 -16.77 35.98
N GLU A 110 72.99 -16.07 34.83
CA GLU A 110 74.31 -15.56 34.34
C GLU A 110 74.35 -14.86 32.93
N VAL A 111 75.08 -13.72 32.88
CA VAL A 111 76.01 -13.19 31.84
C VAL A 111 75.59 -12.95 30.35
N SER A 112 75.33 -11.66 30.05
CA SER A 112 75.85 -10.81 28.95
C SER A 112 75.86 -11.18 27.44
N THR A 113 75.23 -10.32 26.61
CA THR A 113 75.90 -9.50 25.56
C THR A 113 74.97 -8.36 25.05
N PRO A 114 75.49 -7.18 24.58
CA PRO A 114 74.65 -6.02 24.25
C PRO A 114 74.57 -5.65 22.74
N PRO A 115 73.38 -5.22 22.26
CA PRO A 115 73.21 -4.32 21.10
C PRO A 115 73.04 -2.83 21.52
N PRO A 116 73.11 -1.86 20.59
CA PRO A 116 73.34 -0.44 20.91
C PRO A 116 72.09 0.42 21.20
N SER A 117 72.33 1.57 21.83
CA SER A 117 71.34 2.57 22.28
C SER A 117 70.66 3.38 21.14
N PRO A 118 69.42 3.88 21.36
CA PRO A 118 68.75 4.79 20.43
C PRO A 118 69.25 6.24 20.53
N THR A 119 69.25 6.95 19.40
CA THR A 119 69.45 8.41 19.29
C THR A 119 68.11 9.19 19.23
N PRO A 120 68.10 10.52 19.49
CA PRO A 120 66.96 11.13 20.17
C PRO A 120 66.02 11.99 19.33
N VAL A 121 64.98 12.49 20.02
CA VAL A 121 63.85 13.31 19.54
C VAL A 121 64.26 14.51 18.68
N SER A 122 63.45 14.83 17.67
CA SER A 122 63.38 16.17 17.10
C SER A 122 61.95 16.58 16.73
N THR A 123 61.58 17.76 17.23
CA THR A 123 60.59 18.75 16.74
C THR A 123 59.24 18.28 16.17
N LYS A 124 58.15 18.79 16.78
CA LYS A 124 56.79 18.74 16.23
C LYS A 124 56.73 19.37 14.83
N SER A 125 56.25 18.63 13.84
CA SER A 125 55.81 19.18 12.55
C SER A 125 54.32 19.53 12.59
N GLN A 126 53.93 20.60 11.89
CA GLN A 126 52.52 21.00 11.76
C GLN A 126 51.76 20.02 10.83
N PRO A 127 50.44 19.86 11.00
CA PRO A 127 49.62 19.15 10.01
C PRO A 127 49.73 19.88 8.67
N LYS A 128 50.21 19.18 7.63
CA LYS A 128 50.13 19.70 6.26
C LYS A 128 48.66 19.78 5.88
N SER A 129 48.25 20.90 5.31
CA SER A 129 46.95 21.04 4.64
C SER A 129 46.76 19.88 3.66
N PRO A 130 45.52 19.35 3.49
CA PRO A 130 45.28 18.30 2.53
C PRO A 130 45.65 18.81 1.13
N THR A 131 46.65 18.18 0.50
CA THR A 131 46.91 18.37 -0.92
C THR A 131 45.62 18.02 -1.66
N PRO A 132 45.04 18.90 -2.48
CA PRO A 132 43.91 18.52 -3.31
C PRO A 132 44.39 17.39 -4.22
N VAL A 133 43.73 16.23 -4.12
CA VAL A 133 43.98 15.12 -5.04
C VAL A 133 43.66 15.62 -6.44
N ALA A 134 44.71 15.78 -7.26
CA ALA A 134 44.54 16.19 -8.63
C ALA A 134 43.74 15.12 -9.36
N PHE A 135 42.50 15.46 -9.72
CA PHE A 135 41.69 14.62 -10.59
C PHE A 135 42.47 14.44 -11.90
N ASN A 136 42.95 13.21 -12.15
CA ASN A 136 43.50 12.83 -13.45
C ASN A 136 42.34 12.78 -14.45
N ALA A 137 41.97 13.96 -14.96
CA ALA A 137 40.92 14.13 -15.95
C ALA A 137 41.16 13.19 -17.14
N ALA A 138 40.15 12.41 -17.50
CA ALA A 138 40.24 11.38 -18.54
C ALA A 138 40.44 12.01 -19.93
N ARG A 139 41.71 12.34 -20.24
CA ARG A 139 42.16 13.08 -21.44
C ARG A 139 41.35 14.35 -21.69
N GLY A 140 41.66 15.41 -20.94
CA GLY A 140 41.22 16.76 -21.28
C GLY A 140 41.70 17.14 -22.69
N GLU A 141 40.84 17.01 -23.69
CA GLU A 141 41.08 17.57 -25.02
C GLU A 141 40.91 19.09 -24.95
N GLU A 142 41.95 19.81 -25.39
CA GLU A 142 42.03 21.26 -25.31
C GLU A 142 40.87 21.94 -26.04
N TYR A 143 40.44 23.10 -25.52
CA TYR A 143 39.38 23.90 -26.14
C TYR A 143 39.75 24.31 -27.57
N ARG A 144 38.81 24.10 -28.49
CA ARG A 144 38.96 24.43 -29.92
C ARG A 144 37.95 25.47 -30.35
N LEU A 145 38.47 26.55 -30.91
CA LEU A 145 37.71 27.71 -31.35
C LEU A 145 36.71 27.35 -32.45
N GLY A 146 35.57 28.03 -32.47
CA GLY A 146 34.55 27.90 -33.50
C GLY A 146 33.55 29.05 -33.49
N ALA A 147 32.62 29.01 -34.45
CA ALA A 147 31.63 30.06 -34.67
C ALA A 147 30.86 30.42 -33.38
N GLY A 148 30.86 31.69 -33.03
CA GLY A 148 30.21 32.24 -31.83
C GLY A 148 31.18 32.65 -30.70
N ASP A 149 32.39 32.09 -30.64
CA ASP A 149 33.37 32.40 -29.59
C ASP A 149 33.78 33.88 -29.61
N ARG A 150 33.87 34.50 -28.43
CA ARG A 150 34.42 35.86 -28.29
C ARG A 150 35.84 35.81 -27.75
N LEU A 151 36.75 36.48 -28.46
CA LEU A 151 38.18 36.49 -28.20
C LEU A 151 38.64 37.91 -27.88
N LYS A 152 39.55 38.05 -26.91
CA LYS A 152 40.42 39.20 -26.78
C LYS A 152 41.73 38.90 -27.47
N ILE A 153 42.17 39.80 -28.34
CA ILE A 153 43.44 39.69 -29.05
C ILE A 153 44.30 40.86 -28.58
N ASP A 154 45.36 40.57 -27.83
CA ASP A 154 46.28 41.56 -27.28
C ASP A 154 47.57 41.58 -28.12
N PHE A 155 47.86 42.72 -28.74
CA PHE A 155 49.09 42.97 -29.48
C PHE A 155 50.11 43.69 -28.59
N LEU A 156 51.17 42.98 -28.19
CA LEU A 156 52.20 43.54 -27.32
C LEU A 156 52.96 44.66 -28.05
N ASN A 157 52.97 45.85 -27.44
CA ASN A 157 53.51 47.12 -27.97
C ASN A 157 52.71 47.79 -29.12
N PHE A 158 51.54 47.27 -29.52
CA PHE A 158 50.70 47.87 -30.57
C PHE A 158 49.21 47.93 -30.14
N PRO A 159 48.87 48.74 -29.12
CA PRO A 159 47.52 48.81 -28.56
C PRO A 159 46.45 49.25 -29.59
N GLU A 160 46.83 49.85 -30.71
CA GLU A 160 45.96 50.23 -31.82
C GLU A 160 45.38 49.04 -32.62
N TYR A 161 45.93 47.83 -32.46
CA TYR A 161 45.39 46.59 -33.04
C TYR A 161 44.76 45.67 -31.98
N THR A 162 44.93 45.97 -30.69
CA THR A 162 44.32 45.22 -29.58
C THR A 162 42.80 45.44 -29.55
N GLY A 163 42.03 44.36 -29.35
CA GLY A 163 40.58 44.48 -29.25
C GLY A 163 39.85 43.17 -28.96
N GLU A 164 38.53 43.27 -28.84
CA GLU A 164 37.62 42.12 -28.81
C GLU A 164 37.11 41.81 -30.23
N THR A 165 36.99 40.53 -30.57
CA THR A 165 36.39 40.07 -31.82
C THR A 165 35.56 38.80 -31.59
N GLN A 166 34.67 38.48 -32.51
CA GLN A 166 33.87 37.25 -32.47
C GLN A 166 34.19 36.37 -33.68
N VAL A 167 34.35 35.07 -33.44
CA VAL A 167 34.51 34.08 -34.52
C VAL A 167 33.18 33.96 -35.27
N LEU A 168 33.21 34.27 -36.56
CA LEU A 168 32.06 34.28 -37.46
C LEU A 168 31.62 32.85 -37.84
N VAL A 169 30.48 32.74 -38.52
CA VAL A 169 29.85 31.47 -38.91
C VAL A 169 30.74 30.63 -39.85
N ASP A 170 31.61 31.28 -40.62
CA ASP A 170 32.60 30.64 -41.50
C ASP A 170 33.89 30.22 -40.78
N GLY A 171 33.99 30.47 -39.47
CA GLY A 171 35.18 30.20 -38.66
C GLY A 171 36.25 31.28 -38.72
N SER A 172 36.00 32.41 -39.39
CA SER A 172 36.94 33.54 -39.46
C SER A 172 36.74 34.58 -38.36
N VAL A 173 37.80 35.33 -38.06
CA VAL A 173 37.72 36.63 -37.40
C VAL A 173 38.11 37.71 -38.40
N ASN A 174 37.44 38.86 -38.36
CA ASN A 174 37.81 40.03 -39.16
C ASN A 174 38.73 40.94 -38.33
N LEU A 175 39.88 41.31 -38.88
CA LEU A 175 40.97 41.98 -38.18
C LEU A 175 41.60 43.09 -39.01
N THR A 176 42.00 44.19 -38.36
CA THR A 176 42.58 45.38 -39.00
C THR A 176 43.87 45.04 -39.75
N LEU A 177 44.06 45.59 -40.96
CA LEU A 177 45.16 45.33 -41.91
C LEU A 177 45.17 43.94 -42.56
N VAL A 178 44.92 42.85 -41.83
CA VAL A 178 44.99 41.48 -42.39
C VAL A 178 43.67 40.96 -42.98
N GLY A 179 42.53 41.53 -42.60
CA GLY A 179 41.21 41.09 -43.06
C GLY A 179 40.71 39.84 -42.32
N GLN A 180 40.08 38.91 -43.05
CA GLN A 180 39.58 37.66 -42.50
C GLN A 180 40.71 36.64 -42.28
N VAL A 181 40.84 36.11 -41.06
CA VAL A 181 41.72 34.97 -40.74
C VAL A 181 40.89 33.85 -40.15
N ASN A 182 41.00 32.63 -40.69
CA ASN A 182 40.29 31.45 -40.18
C ASN A 182 40.96 30.92 -38.90
N LEU A 183 40.19 30.80 -37.82
CA LEU A 183 40.64 30.27 -36.52
C LEU A 183 39.87 29.00 -36.09
N ALA A 184 38.93 28.50 -36.89
CA ALA A 184 38.11 27.36 -36.51
C ALA A 184 38.92 26.08 -36.32
N ASN A 185 38.55 25.31 -35.29
CA ASN A 185 39.22 24.11 -34.80
C ASN A 185 40.64 24.31 -34.27
N LEU A 186 41.19 25.52 -34.25
CA LEU A 186 42.49 25.83 -33.62
C LEU A 186 42.35 25.92 -32.09
N THR A 187 43.43 25.62 -31.37
CA THR A 187 43.58 26.01 -29.96
C THR A 187 43.97 27.50 -29.85
N LEU A 188 43.90 28.09 -28.64
CA LEU A 188 44.29 29.49 -28.43
C LEU A 188 45.74 29.79 -28.83
N GLU A 189 46.68 28.87 -28.56
CA GLU A 189 48.08 28.98 -28.99
C GLU A 189 48.23 28.88 -30.51
N GLN A 190 47.53 27.93 -31.15
CA GLN A 190 47.53 27.76 -32.60
C GLN A 190 46.92 28.98 -33.31
N ALA A 191 45.88 29.57 -32.73
CA ALA A 191 45.29 30.83 -33.19
C ALA A 191 46.27 32.00 -33.05
N ALA A 192 46.94 32.16 -31.90
CA ALA A 192 47.96 33.18 -31.70
C ALA A 192 49.10 33.05 -32.73
N ALA A 193 49.60 31.84 -32.98
CA ALA A 193 50.61 31.59 -34.01
C ALA A 193 50.11 31.89 -35.44
N ALA A 194 48.85 31.54 -35.77
CA ALA A 194 48.25 31.88 -37.06
C ALA A 194 48.15 33.40 -37.27
N LEU A 195 47.73 34.15 -36.24
CA LEU A 195 47.68 35.61 -36.27
C LEU A 195 49.08 36.24 -36.38
N GLN A 196 50.06 35.75 -35.62
CA GLN A 196 51.45 36.27 -35.69
C GLN A 196 52.04 36.10 -37.10
N ASN A 197 51.76 34.98 -37.76
CA ASN A 197 52.15 34.76 -39.16
C ASN A 197 51.41 35.72 -40.11
N ALA A 198 50.09 35.89 -39.97
CA ALA A 198 49.30 36.80 -40.82
C ALA A 198 49.75 38.27 -40.69
N TYR A 199 50.07 38.73 -39.47
CA TYR A 199 50.55 40.10 -39.22
C TYR A 199 52.02 40.35 -39.57
N SER A 200 52.82 39.30 -39.82
CA SER A 200 54.27 39.42 -40.03
C SER A 200 54.70 40.30 -41.21
N TYR A 201 53.80 40.51 -42.19
CA TYR A 201 54.01 41.42 -43.32
C TYR A 201 53.83 42.90 -42.94
N TYR A 202 52.93 43.20 -41.99
CA TYR A 202 52.58 44.56 -41.58
C TYR A 202 53.34 45.02 -40.32
N VAL A 203 53.64 44.09 -39.42
CA VAL A 203 54.29 44.34 -38.13
C VAL A 203 55.55 43.50 -38.03
N ARG A 204 56.70 44.12 -37.77
CA ARG A 204 57.98 43.40 -37.61
C ARG A 204 58.02 42.71 -36.25
N ARG A 205 57.99 41.37 -36.26
CA ARG A 205 57.96 40.49 -35.05
C ARG A 205 56.75 40.79 -34.15
N PRO A 206 55.51 40.55 -34.63
CA PRO A 206 54.33 40.74 -33.81
C PRO A 206 54.32 39.71 -32.68
N SER A 207 54.05 40.16 -31.46
CA SER A 207 53.79 39.28 -30.31
C SER A 207 52.32 39.46 -29.96
N ILE A 208 51.53 38.42 -30.23
CA ILE A 208 50.07 38.44 -30.11
C ILE A 208 49.66 37.34 -29.13
N THR A 209 48.85 37.70 -28.15
CA THR A 209 48.16 36.78 -27.24
C THR A 209 46.69 36.71 -27.62
N VAL A 210 46.12 35.50 -27.65
CA VAL A 210 44.68 35.28 -27.88
C VAL A 210 44.09 34.65 -26.62
N SER A 211 43.11 35.34 -26.03
CA SER A 211 42.41 34.93 -24.82
C SER A 211 40.93 34.73 -25.12
N LEU A 212 40.34 33.64 -24.63
CA LEU A 212 38.90 33.42 -24.69
C LEU A 212 38.19 34.32 -23.66
N LEU A 213 37.27 35.17 -24.10
CA LEU A 213 36.44 36.00 -23.21
C LEU A 213 35.11 35.35 -22.89
N VAL A 214 34.44 34.84 -23.92
CA VAL A 214 33.15 34.17 -23.79
C VAL A 214 33.16 32.94 -24.71
N PRO A 215 33.16 31.71 -24.15
CA PRO A 215 32.97 30.51 -24.94
C PRO A 215 31.55 30.46 -25.53
N ARG A 216 31.41 29.94 -26.76
CA ARG A 216 30.10 29.68 -27.37
C ARG A 216 29.32 28.63 -26.57
N PRO A 217 27.99 28.78 -26.41
CA PRO A 217 27.18 27.75 -25.79
C PRO A 217 27.08 26.52 -26.70
N LEU A 218 27.16 25.33 -26.10
CA LEU A 218 27.15 24.06 -26.81
C LEU A 218 25.72 23.60 -27.07
N ARG A 219 25.43 23.10 -28.27
CA ARG A 219 24.14 22.50 -28.61
C ARG A 219 24.23 20.98 -28.52
N LEU A 220 23.44 20.40 -27.62
CA LEU A 220 23.35 18.97 -27.35
C LEU A 220 21.95 18.45 -27.69
N ALA A 221 21.82 17.17 -28.01
CA ALA A 221 20.53 16.49 -28.09
C ALA A 221 20.49 15.33 -27.10
N VAL A 222 19.47 15.26 -26.25
CA VAL A 222 19.27 14.21 -25.24
C VAL A 222 17.99 13.44 -25.57
N SER A 223 18.04 12.11 -25.54
CA SER A 223 16.98 11.24 -26.05
C SER A 223 16.86 9.92 -25.29
N GLY A 224 15.66 9.34 -25.29
CA GLY A 224 15.37 8.05 -24.63
C GLY A 224 14.82 8.22 -23.21
N GLU A 225 15.24 7.37 -22.27
CA GLU A 225 14.73 7.30 -20.89
C GLU A 225 15.26 8.41 -19.97
N VAL A 226 14.95 9.65 -20.34
CA VAL A 226 15.05 10.85 -19.49
C VAL A 226 13.67 11.43 -19.22
N ASN A 227 13.56 12.33 -18.24
CA ASN A 227 12.30 12.98 -17.93
C ASN A 227 11.84 13.91 -19.07
N ASN A 228 12.78 14.70 -19.61
CA ASN A 228 12.57 15.63 -20.72
C ASN A 228 13.55 15.33 -21.88
N PRO A 229 13.16 14.56 -22.91
CA PRO A 229 13.97 14.41 -24.11
C PRO A 229 13.85 15.67 -24.99
N GLY A 230 14.97 16.14 -25.56
CA GLY A 230 14.99 17.39 -26.32
C GLY A 230 16.38 17.88 -26.72
N THR A 231 16.45 19.09 -27.29
CA THR A 231 17.72 19.77 -27.62
C THR A 231 18.05 20.82 -26.57
N TYR A 232 19.24 20.73 -25.98
CA TYR A 232 19.71 21.57 -24.90
C TYR A 232 20.83 22.51 -25.37
N THR A 233 20.85 23.73 -24.83
CA THR A 233 21.90 24.71 -25.10
C THR A 233 22.59 25.04 -23.78
N ILE A 234 23.78 24.48 -23.56
CA ILE A 234 24.52 24.60 -22.30
C ILE A 234 25.64 25.63 -22.48
N SER A 235 25.61 26.70 -21.67
CA SER A 235 26.71 27.64 -21.56
C SER A 235 27.89 26.99 -20.84
N LEU A 236 29.08 27.10 -21.42
CA LEU A 236 30.33 26.72 -20.77
C LEU A 236 30.65 27.66 -19.61
N THR A 237 31.31 27.14 -18.57
CA THR A 237 31.81 27.95 -17.44
C THR A 237 32.98 28.83 -17.87
N GLU A 238 33.35 29.84 -17.07
CA GLU A 238 34.43 30.80 -17.37
C GLU A 238 35.79 30.11 -17.63
N ASN A 239 36.03 28.95 -17.03
CA ASN A 239 37.23 28.12 -17.25
C ASN A 239 37.17 27.27 -18.55
N ALA A 240 36.16 27.47 -19.40
CA ALA A 240 35.88 26.71 -20.62
C ALA A 240 35.74 25.18 -20.41
N GLN A 241 35.33 24.75 -19.21
CA GLN A 241 35.17 23.34 -18.89
C GLN A 241 33.92 22.77 -19.58
N PHE A 242 34.13 21.78 -20.44
CA PHE A 242 33.06 21.06 -21.13
C PHE A 242 32.10 20.36 -20.14
N PRO A 243 30.78 20.44 -20.36
CA PRO A 243 29.80 19.72 -19.55
C PRO A 243 29.93 18.21 -19.79
N THR A 244 29.55 17.44 -18.79
CA THR A 244 29.65 15.99 -18.75
C THR A 244 28.33 15.30 -19.16
N VAL A 245 28.30 13.96 -19.11
CA VAL A 245 27.07 13.19 -19.36
C VAL A 245 26.05 13.41 -18.25
N THR A 246 26.46 13.51 -16.98
CA THR A 246 25.53 13.82 -15.87
C THR A 246 24.92 15.21 -16.03
N ASP A 247 25.73 16.22 -16.36
CA ASP A 247 25.25 17.60 -16.49
C ASP A 247 24.15 17.72 -17.56
N ALA A 248 24.29 16.99 -18.68
CA ALA A 248 23.29 16.94 -19.74
C ALA A 248 22.03 16.14 -19.36
N ILE A 249 22.15 15.16 -18.46
CA ILE A 249 21.02 14.41 -17.90
C ILE A 249 20.26 15.25 -16.87
N GLU A 250 20.97 15.99 -16.01
CA GLU A 250 20.39 16.93 -15.04
C GLU A 250 19.61 18.04 -15.76
N GLN A 251 20.15 18.60 -16.85
CA GLN A 251 19.42 19.53 -17.72
C GLN A 251 18.20 18.89 -18.41
N ALA A 252 18.23 17.58 -18.68
CA ALA A 252 17.07 16.81 -19.15
C ALA A 252 16.07 16.45 -18.03
N GLY A 253 16.30 16.89 -16.79
CA GLY A 253 15.47 16.58 -15.62
C GLY A 253 15.59 15.14 -15.14
N GLY A 254 16.74 14.49 -15.40
CA GLY A 254 17.12 13.19 -14.86
C GLY A 254 16.71 11.96 -15.69
N VAL A 255 17.28 10.80 -15.36
CA VAL A 255 16.93 9.49 -15.96
C VAL A 255 15.70 8.84 -15.31
N THR A 256 14.89 8.13 -16.11
CA THR A 256 13.79 7.33 -15.56
C THR A 256 14.32 6.04 -14.91
N GLN A 257 13.54 5.43 -14.00
CA GLN A 257 13.85 4.09 -13.46
C GLN A 257 13.89 2.97 -14.53
N SER A 258 13.37 3.23 -15.73
CA SER A 258 13.36 2.29 -16.86
C SER A 258 14.59 2.47 -17.77
N ALA A 259 15.55 3.33 -17.41
CA ALA A 259 16.78 3.57 -18.16
C ALA A 259 17.80 2.42 -18.02
N ASP A 260 18.35 1.97 -19.15
CA ASP A 260 19.54 1.11 -19.20
C ASP A 260 20.81 1.97 -19.16
N LEU A 261 21.26 2.21 -17.93
CA LEU A 261 22.46 2.98 -17.63
C LEU A 261 23.76 2.31 -18.10
N ARG A 262 23.75 1.03 -18.46
CA ARG A 262 24.95 0.29 -18.88
C ARG A 262 25.30 0.45 -20.35
N ARG A 263 24.37 0.94 -21.16
CA ARG A 263 24.52 1.07 -22.63
C ARG A 263 24.13 2.44 -23.16
N VAL A 264 24.31 3.49 -22.34
CA VAL A 264 24.14 4.89 -22.75
C VAL A 264 25.10 5.21 -23.89
N LYS A 265 24.65 5.99 -24.88
CA LYS A 265 25.41 6.28 -26.11
C LYS A 265 25.57 7.77 -26.33
N VAL A 266 26.82 8.21 -26.51
CA VAL A 266 27.15 9.54 -27.02
C VAL A 266 27.60 9.39 -28.47
N ARG A 267 26.74 9.83 -29.41
CA ARG A 267 27.07 9.93 -30.83
C ARG A 267 27.67 11.30 -31.10
N ARG A 268 28.95 11.33 -31.47
CA ARG A 268 29.77 12.52 -31.70
C ARG A 268 30.15 12.61 -33.17
N THR A 269 30.11 13.80 -33.75
CA THR A 269 30.63 14.04 -35.11
C THR A 269 32.03 14.64 -35.01
N ASP A 270 33.03 13.95 -35.55
CA ASP A 270 34.39 14.46 -35.60
C ASP A 270 34.56 15.52 -36.72
N PRO A 271 35.55 16.43 -36.64
CA PRO A 271 35.72 17.52 -37.62
C PRO A 271 35.83 17.10 -39.09
N GLY A 272 36.17 15.84 -39.38
CA GLY A 272 36.12 15.24 -40.72
C GLY A 272 34.74 14.71 -41.15
N GLY A 273 33.64 15.12 -40.51
CA GLY A 273 32.26 14.74 -40.83
C GLY A 273 31.88 13.29 -40.47
N ARG A 274 32.76 12.54 -39.79
CA ARG A 274 32.51 11.14 -39.42
C ARG A 274 31.83 11.07 -38.06
N ALA A 275 30.73 10.32 -37.96
CA ALA A 275 30.09 10.03 -36.70
C ALA A 275 30.77 8.84 -36.00
N ARG A 276 31.20 9.03 -34.75
CA ARG A 276 31.59 7.96 -33.81
C ARG A 276 30.53 7.80 -32.72
N VAL A 277 30.39 6.58 -32.20
CA VAL A 277 29.53 6.29 -31.05
C VAL A 277 30.41 5.84 -29.90
N LEU A 278 30.33 6.56 -28.78
CA LEU A 278 30.95 6.21 -27.51
C LEU A 278 29.87 5.55 -26.65
N THR A 279 30.12 4.33 -26.17
CA THR A 279 29.27 3.69 -25.16
C THR A 279 29.76 4.13 -23.78
N VAL A 280 28.82 4.46 -22.90
CA VAL A 280 29.06 4.92 -21.53
C VAL A 280 28.28 4.03 -20.58
N ASN A 281 28.92 3.61 -19.50
CA ASN A 281 28.31 2.86 -18.41
C ASN A 281 28.10 3.76 -17.18
N LEU A 282 26.94 4.42 -17.11
CA LEU A 282 26.54 5.22 -15.95
C LEU A 282 26.17 4.37 -14.73
N TRP A 283 26.00 3.05 -14.88
CA TRP A 283 25.89 2.15 -13.72
C TRP A 283 27.23 2.05 -12.97
N ASP A 284 28.34 1.89 -13.69
CA ASP A 284 29.68 1.86 -13.05
C ASP A 284 30.06 3.21 -12.44
N LEU A 285 29.54 4.32 -13.00
CA LEU A 285 29.62 5.64 -12.39
C LEU A 285 28.82 5.71 -11.08
N LEU A 286 27.56 5.23 -11.08
CA LEU A 286 26.67 5.23 -9.92
C LEU A 286 27.21 4.38 -8.76
N GLN A 287 27.84 3.24 -9.07
CA GLN A 287 28.51 2.39 -8.08
C GLN A 287 29.86 2.96 -7.60
N GLY A 288 30.35 4.05 -8.20
CA GLY A 288 31.68 4.63 -7.90
C GLY A 288 32.86 3.81 -8.44
N ASN A 289 32.61 2.80 -9.27
CA ASN A 289 33.62 1.88 -9.82
C ASN A 289 34.51 2.56 -10.87
N ASP A 290 33.94 3.40 -11.74
CA ASP A 290 34.67 4.12 -12.78
C ASP A 290 34.11 5.52 -13.03
N LEU A 291 34.78 6.53 -12.46
CA LEU A 291 34.46 7.94 -12.66
C LEU A 291 34.77 8.43 -14.08
N SER A 292 35.60 7.72 -14.87
CA SER A 292 35.92 8.11 -16.25
C SER A 292 34.77 7.90 -17.23
N GLN A 293 33.72 7.18 -16.81
CA GLN A 293 32.47 7.04 -17.56
C GLN A 293 31.73 8.38 -17.71
N ASN A 294 31.93 9.35 -16.83
CA ASN A 294 31.30 10.67 -16.96
C ASN A 294 32.02 11.56 -17.99
N ILE A 295 31.96 11.16 -19.26
CA ILE A 295 32.74 11.78 -20.33
C ILE A 295 32.29 13.22 -20.64
N ALA A 296 33.25 14.07 -20.97
CA ALA A 296 32.99 15.42 -21.47
C ALA A 296 32.29 15.39 -22.85
N LEU A 297 31.21 16.17 -22.98
CA LEU A 297 30.41 16.38 -24.18
C LEU A 297 30.91 17.56 -25.02
N ARG A 298 30.48 17.63 -26.28
CA ARG A 298 30.88 18.64 -27.27
C ARG A 298 29.68 19.14 -28.06
N ASP A 299 29.84 20.31 -28.67
CA ASP A 299 28.86 20.88 -29.60
C ASP A 299 28.48 19.86 -30.70
N GLY A 300 27.19 19.62 -30.88
CA GLY A 300 26.64 18.65 -31.82
C GLY A 300 26.56 17.20 -31.33
N ASP A 301 26.96 16.89 -30.10
CA ASP A 301 26.79 15.54 -29.54
C ASP A 301 25.31 15.17 -29.34
N THR A 302 24.99 13.91 -29.62
CA THR A 302 23.69 13.31 -29.29
C THR A 302 23.85 12.25 -28.21
N LEU A 303 23.31 12.51 -27.03
CA LEU A 303 23.18 11.58 -25.92
C LEU A 303 21.89 10.76 -26.08
N SER A 304 21.98 9.44 -25.91
CA SER A 304 20.86 8.51 -26.03
C SER A 304 20.90 7.48 -24.91
N ILE A 305 19.84 7.48 -24.08
CA ILE A 305 19.66 6.63 -22.91
C ILE A 305 18.65 5.54 -23.30
N PRO A 306 19.09 4.31 -23.62
CA PRO A 306 18.16 3.25 -24.03
C PRO A 306 17.25 2.80 -22.89
N THR A 307 16.07 2.27 -23.23
CA THR A 307 15.17 1.63 -22.27
C THR A 307 15.70 0.23 -21.90
N ALA A 308 15.63 -0.11 -20.60
CA ALA A 308 15.95 -1.43 -20.09
C ALA A 308 14.88 -2.45 -20.51
N THR A 309 15.32 -3.58 -21.06
CA THR A 309 14.42 -4.67 -21.51
C THR A 309 13.66 -5.33 -20.37
N GLN A 310 14.20 -5.25 -19.15
CA GLN A 310 13.60 -5.72 -17.91
C GLN A 310 14.10 -4.80 -16.78
N VAL A 311 13.20 -4.36 -15.90
CA VAL A 311 13.56 -3.55 -14.73
C VAL A 311 13.80 -4.46 -13.54
N ASN A 312 14.94 -4.30 -12.87
CA ASN A 312 15.22 -4.87 -11.57
C ASN A 312 14.88 -3.82 -10.50
N LEU A 313 13.99 -4.13 -9.56
CA LEU A 313 13.55 -3.19 -8.52
C LEU A 313 14.69 -2.66 -7.66
N ASN A 314 15.69 -3.49 -7.34
CA ASN A 314 16.86 -3.05 -6.57
C ASN A 314 17.68 -2.01 -7.34
N GLU A 315 17.85 -2.22 -8.66
CA GLU A 315 18.55 -1.25 -9.51
C GLU A 315 17.71 0.03 -9.69
N ALA A 316 16.40 -0.09 -9.94
CA ALA A 316 15.48 1.04 -10.04
C ALA A 316 15.42 1.87 -8.74
N SER A 317 15.56 1.25 -7.57
CA SER A 317 15.66 1.96 -6.28
C SER A 317 17.00 2.70 -6.15
N GLN A 318 18.11 2.11 -6.58
CA GLN A 318 19.42 2.79 -6.59
C GLN A 318 19.44 3.96 -7.58
N VAL A 319 18.87 3.77 -8.78
CA VAL A 319 18.71 4.83 -9.78
C VAL A 319 17.84 5.97 -9.25
N ALA A 320 16.74 5.68 -8.53
CA ALA A 320 15.91 6.72 -7.90
C ALA A 320 16.62 7.50 -6.77
N SER A 321 17.75 7.00 -6.26
CA SER A 321 18.61 7.70 -5.28
C SER A 321 19.85 8.35 -5.89
N ALA A 322 20.03 8.31 -7.22
CA ALA A 322 21.15 8.95 -7.90
C ALA A 322 20.97 10.48 -7.97
N SER A 323 22.08 11.25 -7.97
CA SER A 323 22.02 12.72 -8.16
C SER A 323 21.46 13.15 -9.52
N PHE A 324 21.49 12.25 -10.50
CA PHE A 324 21.00 12.44 -11.86
C PHE A 324 19.66 11.70 -12.12
N ALA A 325 18.97 11.27 -11.07
CA ALA A 325 17.64 10.65 -11.13
C ALA A 325 16.57 11.64 -11.63
N ALA A 326 15.48 11.13 -12.21
CA ALA A 326 14.32 11.96 -12.54
C ALA A 326 13.58 12.41 -11.27
N GLU A 327 13.70 13.69 -10.92
CA GLU A 327 12.92 14.30 -9.84
C GLU A 327 11.52 14.71 -10.32
N TYR A 328 10.50 14.26 -9.59
CA TYR A 328 9.12 14.71 -9.78
C TYR A 328 8.74 15.69 -8.68
N THR A 329 8.79 16.99 -9.01
CA THR A 329 8.42 18.11 -8.13
C THR A 329 6.95 18.55 -8.28
N GLN A 330 6.20 17.88 -9.15
CA GLN A 330 4.77 18.11 -9.42
C GLN A 330 3.97 16.85 -9.08
N PRO A 331 2.69 16.98 -8.65
CA PRO A 331 1.84 15.82 -8.39
C PRO A 331 1.67 14.93 -9.62
N LEU A 332 1.69 13.60 -9.41
CA LEU A 332 1.58 12.62 -10.49
C LEU A 332 0.16 12.06 -10.59
N ASN A 333 -0.39 12.03 -11.79
CA ASN A 333 -1.64 11.30 -12.06
C ASN A 333 -1.34 9.84 -12.38
N VAL A 334 -1.91 8.94 -11.58
CA VAL A 334 -1.80 7.48 -11.72
C VAL A 334 -3.20 6.85 -11.66
N VAL A 335 -3.32 5.58 -12.05
CA VAL A 335 -4.55 4.79 -11.95
C VAL A 335 -4.33 3.67 -10.94
N VAL A 336 -5.27 3.43 -10.03
CA VAL A 336 -5.22 2.33 -9.06
C VAL A 336 -6.47 1.47 -9.19
N VAL A 337 -6.30 0.16 -9.41
CA VAL A 337 -7.40 -0.80 -9.65
C VAL A 337 -7.18 -2.13 -8.93
N GLY A 338 -8.28 -2.88 -8.75
CA GLY A 338 -8.30 -4.16 -8.05
C GLY A 338 -8.72 -4.04 -6.58
N GLU A 339 -8.11 -4.86 -5.72
CA GLU A 339 -8.41 -4.98 -4.28
C GLU A 339 -7.85 -3.80 -3.45
N VAL A 340 -8.37 -2.62 -3.72
CA VAL A 340 -8.19 -1.39 -2.94
C VAL A 340 -9.53 -0.84 -2.47
N ALA A 341 -9.56 -0.08 -1.37
CA ALA A 341 -10.77 0.52 -0.83
C ALA A 341 -11.53 1.34 -1.88
N ARG A 342 -10.82 2.19 -2.63
CA ARG A 342 -11.37 3.04 -3.71
C ARG A 342 -10.50 2.90 -4.97
N PRO A 343 -10.94 2.11 -5.97
CA PRO A 343 -10.35 2.10 -7.31
C PRO A 343 -10.66 3.40 -8.06
N GLY A 344 -9.73 3.87 -8.89
CA GLY A 344 -9.91 5.09 -9.68
C GLY A 344 -8.60 5.73 -10.17
N SER A 345 -8.72 6.93 -10.73
CA SER A 345 -7.57 7.78 -11.04
C SER A 345 -7.26 8.68 -9.84
N TYR A 346 -5.99 8.75 -9.45
CA TYR A 346 -5.53 9.51 -8.29
C TYR A 346 -4.38 10.44 -8.64
N THR A 347 -4.40 11.63 -8.02
CA THR A 347 -3.28 12.56 -8.02
C THR A 347 -2.45 12.30 -6.76
N VAL A 348 -1.19 11.90 -6.94
CA VAL A 348 -0.24 11.60 -5.87
C VAL A 348 0.68 12.79 -5.71
N ASP A 349 0.43 13.59 -4.67
CA ASP A 349 1.27 14.74 -4.34
C ASP A 349 2.66 14.32 -3.87
N VAL A 350 3.66 15.17 -4.15
CA VAL A 350 4.95 15.14 -3.44
C VAL A 350 4.69 15.46 -1.98
N SER A 351 5.22 14.66 -1.05
CA SER A 351 5.02 14.91 0.38
C SER A 351 5.63 16.27 0.78
N GLY A 352 5.04 16.93 1.77
CA GLY A 352 5.59 18.17 2.35
C GLY A 352 7.01 18.02 2.92
N ASN A 353 7.45 16.77 3.10
CA ASN A 353 8.80 16.38 3.50
C ASN A 353 9.84 16.47 2.35
N GLY A 354 9.41 16.76 1.11
CA GLY A 354 10.21 16.58 -0.11
C GLY A 354 10.24 15.13 -0.63
N GLU A 355 9.38 14.26 -0.09
CA GLU A 355 9.39 12.83 -0.43
C GLU A 355 8.63 12.58 -1.74
N GLN A 356 9.33 11.94 -2.69
CA GLN A 356 8.85 11.70 -4.04
C GLN A 356 7.64 10.73 -4.06
N PRO A 357 6.73 10.83 -5.05
CA PRO A 357 5.50 10.02 -5.11
C PRO A 357 5.79 8.52 -5.33
N ARG A 358 5.49 7.70 -4.32
CA ARG A 358 5.74 6.25 -4.27
C ARG A 358 4.47 5.40 -4.37
N LEU A 359 4.64 4.10 -4.65
CA LEU A 359 3.58 3.10 -4.73
C LEU A 359 2.72 3.05 -3.45
N THR A 360 3.33 2.92 -2.28
CA THR A 360 2.62 2.93 -0.98
C THR A 360 1.74 4.17 -0.83
N ARG A 361 2.27 5.34 -1.16
CA ARG A 361 1.55 6.62 -1.07
C ARG A 361 0.36 6.71 -2.02
N ALA A 362 0.44 6.09 -3.21
CA ALA A 362 -0.71 5.99 -4.10
C ALA A 362 -1.81 5.07 -3.54
N LEU A 363 -1.43 3.99 -2.87
CA LEU A 363 -2.36 3.08 -2.20
C LEU A 363 -3.06 3.77 -1.02
N GLU A 364 -2.33 4.52 -0.18
CA GLU A 364 -2.91 5.37 0.87
C GLU A 364 -3.96 6.37 0.32
N VAL A 365 -3.65 7.04 -0.80
CA VAL A 365 -4.59 8.00 -1.44
C VAL A 365 -5.83 7.28 -2.00
N ALA A 366 -5.64 6.09 -2.59
CA ALA A 366 -6.73 5.17 -2.96
C ALA A 366 -7.53 4.63 -1.75
N GLY A 367 -7.17 5.00 -0.52
CA GLY A 367 -7.84 4.59 0.71
C GLY A 367 -7.40 3.23 1.24
N GLY A 368 -6.27 2.71 0.74
CA GLY A 368 -5.60 1.51 1.19
C GLY A 368 -5.97 0.22 0.44
N VAL A 369 -5.16 -0.82 0.61
CA VAL A 369 -5.42 -2.18 0.10
C VAL A 369 -6.38 -2.94 1.01
N THR A 370 -7.28 -3.74 0.44
CA THR A 370 -8.19 -4.58 1.25
C THR A 370 -7.43 -5.77 1.86
N PRO A 371 -7.93 -6.37 2.96
CA PRO A 371 -7.37 -7.60 3.53
C PRO A 371 -7.41 -8.83 2.58
N THR A 372 -8.13 -8.71 1.46
CA THR A 372 -8.25 -9.71 0.37
C THR A 372 -7.27 -9.49 -0.78
N ALA A 373 -6.43 -8.46 -0.71
CA ALA A 373 -5.43 -8.14 -1.73
C ALA A 373 -4.26 -9.13 -1.74
N ASN A 374 -3.88 -9.62 -2.91
CA ASN A 374 -2.62 -10.33 -3.12
C ASN A 374 -1.45 -9.35 -3.22
N ILE A 375 -0.99 -8.85 -2.06
CA ILE A 375 0.09 -7.88 -2.01
C ILE A 375 1.49 -8.46 -2.37
N SER A 376 1.59 -9.76 -2.66
CA SER A 376 2.81 -10.39 -3.20
C SER A 376 2.96 -10.29 -4.72
N GLN A 377 1.88 -9.90 -5.42
CA GLN A 377 1.80 -9.85 -6.88
C GLN A 377 1.25 -8.49 -7.36
N VAL A 378 1.65 -7.40 -6.70
CA VAL A 378 1.28 -6.05 -7.12
C VAL A 378 1.94 -5.73 -8.46
N GLU A 379 1.17 -5.33 -9.46
CA GLU A 379 1.72 -4.87 -10.75
C GLU A 379 1.69 -3.35 -10.83
N VAL A 380 2.83 -2.74 -11.17
CA VAL A 380 2.87 -1.36 -11.69
C VAL A 380 3.14 -1.44 -13.19
N ARG A 381 2.11 -1.15 -13.99
CA ARG A 381 2.18 -1.10 -15.44
C ARG A 381 2.51 0.32 -15.89
N ARG A 382 3.74 0.48 -16.37
CA ARG A 382 4.35 1.74 -16.79
C ARG A 382 4.39 1.85 -18.31
N PHE A 383 4.34 3.07 -18.83
CA PHE A 383 4.70 3.36 -20.23
C PHE A 383 6.10 3.97 -20.29
N THR A 384 6.97 3.36 -21.09
CA THR A 384 8.34 3.83 -21.33
C THR A 384 8.34 5.08 -22.21
N ARG A 385 9.47 5.81 -22.29
CA ARG A 385 9.58 6.94 -23.24
C ARG A 385 9.57 6.50 -24.71
N SER A 386 9.77 5.20 -24.98
CA SER A 386 9.54 4.56 -26.28
C SER A 386 8.06 4.19 -26.56
N GLY A 387 7.15 4.43 -25.62
CA GLY A 387 5.71 4.09 -25.76
C GLY A 387 5.38 2.61 -25.54
N GLN A 388 6.32 1.82 -25.03
CA GLN A 388 6.11 0.40 -24.74
C GLN A 388 5.57 0.24 -23.30
N SER A 389 4.70 -0.75 -23.09
CA SER A 389 4.22 -1.08 -21.74
C SER A 389 5.24 -1.99 -21.05
N GLN A 390 5.61 -1.66 -19.82
CA GLN A 390 6.51 -2.44 -18.96
C GLN A 390 5.80 -2.70 -17.63
N THR A 391 5.68 -3.97 -17.24
CA THR A 391 5.17 -4.34 -15.91
C THR A 391 6.34 -4.48 -14.94
N LEU A 392 6.22 -3.83 -13.78
CA LEU A 392 7.03 -4.07 -12.60
C LEU A 392 6.20 -4.94 -11.66
N ASN A 393 6.75 -6.08 -11.23
CA ASN A 393 6.09 -6.97 -10.27
C ASN A 393 6.67 -6.71 -8.89
N ILE A 394 5.83 -6.39 -7.91
CA ILE A 394 6.19 -5.96 -6.56
C ILE A 394 5.61 -6.91 -5.52
N ASP A 395 6.44 -7.24 -4.52
CA ASP A 395 6.04 -7.99 -3.33
C ASP A 395 6.10 -7.08 -2.09
N LEU A 396 4.96 -6.50 -1.71
CA LEU A 396 4.85 -5.65 -0.53
C LEU A 396 4.93 -6.43 0.79
N TRP A 397 4.86 -7.77 0.80
CA TRP A 397 5.19 -8.52 2.02
C TRP A 397 6.67 -8.36 2.37
N ARG A 398 7.55 -8.24 1.38
CA ARG A 398 8.97 -7.96 1.62
C ARG A 398 9.21 -6.53 2.08
N LEU A 399 8.38 -5.57 1.66
CA LEU A 399 8.37 -4.23 2.28
C LEU A 399 7.96 -4.29 3.76
N LEU A 400 6.87 -4.98 4.09
CA LEU A 400 6.32 -5.06 5.45
C LEU A 400 7.16 -5.90 6.42
N ARG A 401 7.72 -7.02 5.95
CA ARG A 401 8.41 -8.02 6.79
C ARG A 401 9.93 -7.86 6.80
N GLU A 402 10.53 -7.45 5.68
CA GLU A 402 11.99 -7.30 5.53
C GLU A 402 12.44 -5.82 5.54
N GLY A 403 11.51 -4.87 5.37
CA GLY A 403 11.84 -3.46 5.17
C GLY A 403 12.40 -3.14 3.78
N ASP A 404 12.21 -4.02 2.79
CA ASP A 404 12.80 -3.86 1.45
C ASP A 404 12.16 -2.71 0.66
N ARG A 405 12.77 -1.54 0.74
CA ARG A 405 12.36 -0.32 0.02
C ARG A 405 12.45 -0.42 -1.51
N SER A 406 13.07 -1.44 -2.08
CA SER A 406 13.00 -1.67 -3.54
C SER A 406 11.58 -2.02 -3.99
N GLN A 407 10.76 -2.56 -3.07
CA GLN A 407 9.36 -2.88 -3.28
C GLN A 407 8.42 -1.66 -3.17
N ASP A 408 8.95 -0.45 -2.91
CA ASP A 408 8.17 0.79 -2.95
C ASP A 408 8.71 1.75 -4.03
N PRO A 409 8.57 1.41 -5.33
CA PRO A 409 9.16 2.16 -6.42
C PRO A 409 8.58 3.58 -6.55
N LEU A 410 9.43 4.49 -7.02
CA LEU A 410 9.04 5.81 -7.50
C LEU A 410 8.04 5.67 -8.66
N LEU A 411 6.92 6.37 -8.59
CA LEU A 411 5.90 6.38 -9.64
C LEU A 411 6.26 7.35 -10.78
N GLN A 412 5.64 7.15 -11.93
CA GLN A 412 5.80 7.97 -13.13
C GLN A 412 4.42 8.40 -13.68
N PRO A 413 4.34 9.51 -14.45
CA PRO A 413 3.08 9.97 -15.03
C PRO A 413 2.39 8.89 -15.87
N GLY A 414 1.15 8.53 -15.53
CA GLY A 414 0.38 7.51 -16.25
C GLY A 414 0.66 6.06 -15.87
N ASP A 415 1.40 5.80 -14.79
CA ASP A 415 1.47 4.45 -14.20
C ASP A 415 0.06 3.93 -13.84
N THR A 416 -0.18 2.65 -14.12
CA THR A 416 -1.39 1.91 -13.70
C THR A 416 -1.00 0.84 -12.69
N ILE A 417 -1.47 1.01 -11.47
CA ILE A 417 -1.22 0.14 -10.30
C ILE A 417 -2.38 -0.85 -10.21
N ILE A 418 -2.07 -2.15 -10.23
CA ILE A 418 -3.04 -3.24 -10.16
C ILE A 418 -2.75 -4.06 -8.91
N ILE A 419 -3.77 -4.24 -8.07
CA ILE A 419 -3.74 -5.03 -6.85
C ILE A 419 -4.64 -6.27 -7.05
N PRO A 420 -4.09 -7.45 -7.37
CA PRO A 420 -4.91 -8.63 -7.63
C PRO A 420 -5.65 -9.13 -6.39
N THR A 421 -6.71 -9.90 -6.58
CA THR A 421 -7.37 -10.63 -5.49
C THR A 421 -6.53 -11.85 -5.08
N ALA A 422 -6.45 -12.14 -3.78
CA ALA A 422 -5.83 -13.37 -3.29
C ALA A 422 -6.61 -14.60 -3.77
N THR A 423 -5.90 -15.65 -4.20
CA THR A 423 -6.51 -16.91 -4.65
C THR A 423 -7.07 -17.71 -3.48
N GLU A 424 -6.43 -17.62 -2.32
CA GLU A 424 -6.76 -18.22 -1.03
C GLU A 424 -6.68 -17.11 0.03
N ILE A 425 -7.57 -17.11 1.02
CA ILE A 425 -7.63 -16.06 2.05
C ILE A 425 -7.08 -16.63 3.36
N ASP A 426 -5.81 -16.37 3.61
CA ASP A 426 -5.15 -16.62 4.90
C ASP A 426 -5.56 -15.52 5.90
N THR A 427 -6.20 -15.90 7.01
CA THR A 427 -6.75 -14.98 8.00
C THR A 427 -5.67 -14.26 8.80
N THR A 428 -4.56 -14.95 9.12
CA THR A 428 -3.36 -14.35 9.70
C THR A 428 -2.77 -13.30 8.76
N GLN A 429 -2.69 -13.57 7.46
CA GLN A 429 -2.25 -12.59 6.48
C GLN A 429 -3.22 -11.41 6.35
N ALA A 430 -4.54 -11.64 6.36
CA ALA A 430 -5.55 -10.59 6.33
C ALA A 430 -5.46 -9.66 7.57
N GLN A 431 -5.31 -10.22 8.78
CA GLN A 431 -5.12 -9.46 10.02
C GLN A 431 -3.81 -8.67 10.02
N ASN A 432 -2.69 -9.28 9.60
CA ASN A 432 -1.40 -8.58 9.48
C ASN A 432 -1.43 -7.47 8.43
N LEU A 433 -2.14 -7.67 7.30
CA LEU A 433 -2.28 -6.66 6.26
C LEU A 433 -3.12 -5.48 6.72
N ALA A 434 -4.18 -5.71 7.51
CA ALA A 434 -5.01 -4.64 8.07
C ALA A 434 -4.27 -3.74 9.07
N ALA A 435 -3.07 -4.12 9.54
CA ALA A 435 -2.20 -3.30 10.38
C ALA A 435 -1.15 -2.48 9.60
N ALA A 436 -1.09 -2.58 8.26
CA ALA A 436 -0.14 -1.83 7.44
C ALA A 436 -0.51 -0.34 7.31
N SER A 437 0.47 0.55 7.11
CA SER A 437 0.19 2.00 6.93
C SER A 437 -0.61 2.32 5.66
N PHE A 438 -0.52 1.44 4.65
CA PHE A 438 -1.25 1.50 3.40
C PHE A 438 -2.45 0.52 3.35
N ALA A 439 -2.88 0.00 4.50
CA ALA A 439 -4.09 -0.81 4.63
C ALA A 439 -5.37 0.01 4.42
N ALA A 440 -6.45 -0.65 4.04
CA ALA A 440 -7.77 -0.03 4.01
C ALA A 440 -8.24 0.36 5.42
N ASP A 441 -8.79 1.55 5.56
CA ASP A 441 -9.50 1.95 6.78
C ASP A 441 -10.79 1.11 6.90
N LEU A 442 -10.82 0.26 7.92
CA LEU A 442 -11.91 -0.66 8.25
C LEU A 442 -12.46 -0.43 9.67
N THR A 443 -12.14 0.69 10.35
CA THR A 443 -12.80 0.99 11.64
C THR A 443 -14.22 1.52 11.44
N GLN A 444 -14.52 2.00 10.21
CA GLN A 444 -15.82 2.52 9.82
C GLN A 444 -16.94 1.46 9.92
N PRO A 445 -18.16 1.84 10.35
CA PRO A 445 -19.31 0.93 10.47
C PRO A 445 -19.58 0.11 9.20
N LEU A 446 -19.48 -1.22 9.30
CA LEU A 446 -19.76 -2.14 8.21
C LEU A 446 -21.23 -2.58 8.23
N ASN A 447 -21.89 -2.56 7.08
CA ASN A 447 -23.17 -3.25 6.91
C ASN A 447 -22.90 -4.68 6.42
N VAL A 448 -23.29 -5.67 7.21
CA VAL A 448 -23.13 -7.11 6.93
C VAL A 448 -24.45 -7.83 7.20
N ALA A 449 -24.68 -8.98 6.56
CA ALA A 449 -25.81 -9.84 6.88
C ALA A 449 -25.38 -10.98 7.82
N VAL A 450 -26.20 -11.32 8.81
CA VAL A 450 -26.02 -12.50 9.66
C VAL A 450 -27.26 -13.36 9.55
N VAL A 451 -27.12 -14.62 9.10
CA VAL A 451 -28.26 -15.52 8.81
C VAL A 451 -28.02 -16.93 9.34
N GLY A 452 -29.11 -17.61 9.71
CA GLY A 452 -29.10 -18.92 10.34
C GLY A 452 -29.33 -18.86 11.85
N GLU A 453 -28.63 -19.69 12.62
CA GLU A 453 -28.83 -19.89 14.06
C GLU A 453 -28.26 -18.75 14.93
N VAL A 454 -28.87 -17.57 14.83
CA VAL A 454 -28.64 -16.41 15.72
C VAL A 454 -29.94 -15.85 16.28
N ALA A 455 -29.86 -15.15 17.41
CA ALA A 455 -31.04 -14.57 18.08
C ALA A 455 -31.79 -13.56 17.21
N ARG A 456 -31.11 -12.81 16.32
CA ARG A 456 -31.70 -11.83 15.41
C ARG A 456 -31.09 -11.91 14.01
N PRO A 457 -31.55 -12.83 13.13
CA PRO A 457 -31.09 -12.89 11.74
C PRO A 457 -31.48 -11.62 10.96
N GLY A 458 -30.61 -11.16 10.06
CA GLY A 458 -30.85 -9.98 9.23
C GLY A 458 -29.60 -9.14 8.92
N PRO A 459 -29.77 -7.95 8.32
CA PRO A 459 -28.69 -6.98 8.15
C PRO A 459 -28.36 -6.27 9.46
N HIS A 460 -27.07 -6.14 9.77
CA HIS A 460 -26.55 -5.52 10.98
C HIS A 460 -25.44 -4.52 10.65
N ILE A 461 -25.38 -3.44 11.43
CA ILE A 461 -24.28 -2.47 11.38
C ILE A 461 -23.28 -2.88 12.46
N VAL A 462 -22.09 -3.28 12.04
CA VAL A 462 -21.04 -3.85 12.88
C VAL A 462 -19.86 -2.89 12.89
N ASN A 463 -19.52 -2.42 14.09
CA ASN A 463 -18.40 -1.52 14.33
C ASN A 463 -17.25 -2.29 14.98
N GLY A 464 -16.05 -1.73 14.89
CA GLY A 464 -14.94 -2.10 15.76
C GLY A 464 -15.29 -2.02 17.24
N GLU A 465 -14.66 -2.88 18.06
CA GLU A 465 -14.75 -2.76 19.52
C GLU A 465 -13.69 -1.79 20.04
N THR A 466 -14.12 -0.68 20.64
CA THR A 466 -13.21 0.30 21.27
C THR A 466 -12.64 -0.29 22.56
N ASP A 467 -11.33 -0.44 22.63
CA ASP A 467 -10.65 -0.95 23.83
C ASP A 467 -10.61 0.09 24.98
N ASN A 468 -10.18 -0.36 26.16
CA ASN A 468 -10.05 0.50 27.35
C ASN A 468 -8.96 1.60 27.22
N THR A 469 -8.20 1.64 26.12
CA THR A 469 -7.24 2.70 25.79
C THR A 469 -7.79 3.72 24.79
N GLY A 470 -9.00 3.49 24.25
CA GLY A 470 -9.64 4.31 23.23
C GLY A 470 -9.25 3.94 21.79
N LYS A 471 -8.62 2.78 21.58
CA LYS A 471 -8.30 2.28 20.24
C LYS A 471 -9.47 1.47 19.70
N GLU A 472 -9.96 1.82 18.51
CA GLU A 472 -10.93 1.01 17.79
C GLU A 472 -10.25 -0.27 17.26
N SER A 473 -10.75 -1.42 17.69
CA SER A 473 -10.44 -2.72 17.07
C SER A 473 -11.10 -2.82 15.70
N LEU A 474 -10.78 -3.84 14.93
CA LEU A 474 -11.43 -4.08 13.64
C LEU A 474 -12.76 -4.86 13.84
N PRO A 475 -13.74 -4.72 12.94
CA PRO A 475 -15.00 -5.49 12.98
C PRO A 475 -14.78 -6.95 12.53
N THR A 476 -15.18 -7.91 13.36
CA THR A 476 -14.96 -9.35 13.15
C THR A 476 -16.24 -10.18 13.21
N VAL A 477 -16.16 -11.47 12.85
CA VAL A 477 -17.30 -12.41 12.86
C VAL A 477 -17.94 -12.54 14.24
N THR A 478 -17.16 -12.72 15.30
CA THR A 478 -17.70 -12.79 16.67
C THR A 478 -18.42 -11.51 17.04
N ARG A 479 -17.89 -10.35 16.64
CA ARG A 479 -18.52 -9.05 16.88
C ARG A 479 -19.83 -8.89 16.12
N ALA A 480 -19.91 -9.35 14.87
CA ALA A 480 -21.16 -9.36 14.12
C ALA A 480 -22.21 -10.29 14.73
N ILE A 481 -21.79 -11.45 15.25
CA ILE A 481 -22.64 -12.39 15.97
C ILE A 481 -23.18 -11.75 17.27
N GLN A 482 -22.33 -11.09 18.07
CA GLN A 482 -22.77 -10.32 19.24
C GLN A 482 -23.81 -9.24 18.88
N VAL A 483 -23.58 -8.48 17.79
CA VAL A 483 -24.54 -7.48 17.31
C VAL A 483 -25.86 -8.14 16.85
N ALA A 484 -25.80 -9.32 16.23
CA ALA A 484 -26.96 -10.16 15.94
C ALA A 484 -27.65 -10.76 17.19
N GLY A 485 -27.13 -10.49 18.39
CA GLY A 485 -27.69 -10.95 19.67
C GLY A 485 -27.19 -12.33 20.10
N GLY A 486 -26.15 -12.87 19.46
CA GLY A 486 -25.52 -14.15 19.76
C GLY A 486 -26.07 -15.34 18.99
N ILE A 487 -25.30 -16.44 18.98
CA ILE A 487 -25.71 -17.74 18.39
C ILE A 487 -26.71 -18.49 19.26
N THR A 488 -27.57 -19.32 18.66
CA THR A 488 -28.42 -20.23 19.46
C THR A 488 -27.59 -21.43 19.95
N GLN A 489 -28.10 -22.13 20.98
CA GLN A 489 -27.57 -23.43 21.41
C GLN A 489 -27.64 -24.53 20.32
N LEU A 490 -28.27 -24.24 19.17
CA LEU A 490 -28.46 -25.17 18.05
C LEU A 490 -27.51 -24.84 16.87
N ALA A 491 -26.69 -23.79 16.99
CA ALA A 491 -25.73 -23.39 15.96
C ALA A 491 -24.61 -24.42 15.79
N ASP A 492 -24.29 -24.72 14.53
CA ASP A 492 -23.06 -25.42 14.15
C ASP A 492 -21.91 -24.40 14.08
N VAL A 493 -21.24 -24.23 15.21
CA VAL A 493 -20.11 -23.30 15.36
C VAL A 493 -18.84 -23.74 14.62
N ARG A 494 -18.80 -24.95 14.05
CA ARG A 494 -17.65 -25.51 13.33
C ARG A 494 -17.72 -25.31 11.82
N ASN A 495 -18.94 -25.10 11.30
CA ASN A 495 -19.22 -24.95 9.87
C ASN A 495 -19.84 -23.57 9.55
N ILE A 496 -19.43 -22.54 10.29
CA ILE A 496 -19.81 -21.15 9.97
C ILE A 496 -19.10 -20.74 8.68
N THR A 497 -19.76 -19.95 7.83
CA THR A 497 -19.14 -19.45 6.59
C THR A 497 -19.37 -17.96 6.40
N VAL A 498 -18.31 -17.23 6.03
CA VAL A 498 -18.40 -15.84 5.58
C VAL A 498 -18.40 -15.83 4.06
N ARG A 499 -19.53 -15.44 3.47
CA ARG A 499 -19.70 -15.24 2.03
C ARG A 499 -19.35 -13.80 1.69
N ARG A 500 -18.29 -13.62 0.91
CA ARG A 500 -17.74 -12.31 0.49
C ARG A 500 -17.78 -12.19 -1.02
N ILE A 501 -18.24 -11.05 -1.54
CA ILE A 501 -18.20 -10.74 -2.97
C ILE A 501 -16.94 -9.89 -3.23
N THR A 502 -16.03 -10.35 -4.09
CA THR A 502 -14.80 -9.62 -4.43
C THR A 502 -15.09 -8.41 -5.33
N ARG A 503 -14.11 -7.52 -5.53
CA ARG A 503 -14.22 -6.39 -6.49
C ARG A 503 -14.54 -6.82 -7.93
N GLU A 504 -14.26 -8.08 -8.26
CA GLU A 504 -14.53 -8.70 -9.56
C GLU A 504 -15.96 -9.24 -9.69
N GLY A 505 -16.76 -9.20 -8.62
CA GLY A 505 -18.11 -9.79 -8.56
C GLY A 505 -18.11 -11.31 -8.31
N THR A 506 -16.95 -11.91 -8.03
CA THR A 506 -16.83 -13.34 -7.71
C THR A 506 -17.19 -13.57 -6.24
N GLU A 507 -18.08 -14.51 -5.96
CA GLU A 507 -18.36 -14.96 -4.59
C GLU A 507 -17.22 -15.86 -4.07
N ARG A 508 -16.79 -15.61 -2.83
CA ARG A 508 -15.82 -16.40 -2.08
C ARG A 508 -16.41 -16.79 -0.73
N THR A 509 -16.27 -18.05 -0.38
CA THR A 509 -16.55 -18.57 0.96
C THR A 509 -15.26 -18.56 1.76
N ILE A 510 -15.33 -18.09 3.00
CA ILE A 510 -14.30 -18.28 4.03
C ILE A 510 -14.94 -19.17 5.10
N ASP A 511 -14.40 -20.35 5.31
CA ASP A 511 -14.88 -21.27 6.35
C ASP A 511 -14.35 -20.83 7.72
N VAL A 512 -15.16 -20.99 8.77
CA VAL A 512 -14.90 -20.46 10.12
C VAL A 512 -15.30 -21.50 11.16
N ASP A 513 -14.33 -21.89 12.00
CA ASP A 513 -14.56 -22.76 13.14
C ASP A 513 -14.39 -21.99 14.47
N LEU A 514 -15.50 -21.50 15.01
CA LEU A 514 -15.52 -20.84 16.32
C LEU A 514 -15.43 -21.84 17.50
N TRP A 515 -15.45 -23.15 17.25
CA TRP A 515 -15.10 -24.15 18.27
C TRP A 515 -13.60 -24.13 18.59
N GLU A 516 -12.75 -23.97 17.58
CA GLU A 516 -11.30 -23.77 17.81
C GLU A 516 -11.00 -22.46 18.53
N LEU A 517 -11.79 -21.40 18.28
CA LEU A 517 -11.73 -20.17 19.08
C LEU A 517 -12.14 -20.41 20.55
N LEU A 518 -13.19 -21.19 20.82
CA LEU A 518 -13.66 -21.46 22.18
C LEU A 518 -12.72 -22.37 22.98
N GLN A 519 -12.24 -23.45 22.37
CA GLN A 519 -11.44 -24.48 23.05
C GLN A 519 -9.93 -24.19 23.01
N GLY A 520 -9.43 -23.65 21.89
CA GLY A 520 -8.01 -23.36 21.68
C GLY A 520 -7.64 -21.89 21.89
N GLY A 521 -8.61 -20.97 21.85
CA GLY A 521 -8.34 -19.53 21.85
C GLY A 521 -7.81 -19.02 20.51
N ASP A 522 -8.01 -19.74 19.40
CA ASP A 522 -7.42 -19.38 18.11
C ASP A 522 -8.11 -18.17 17.45
N LEU A 523 -7.51 -17.00 17.62
CA LEU A 523 -7.95 -15.72 17.06
C LEU A 523 -7.89 -15.67 15.52
N GLN A 524 -7.29 -16.66 14.84
CA GLN A 524 -7.32 -16.78 13.38
C GLN A 524 -8.71 -17.12 12.84
N GLN A 525 -9.56 -17.72 13.68
CA GLN A 525 -10.95 -18.08 13.34
C GLN A 525 -11.89 -16.86 13.44
N ASP A 526 -11.52 -15.79 14.14
CA ASP A 526 -12.32 -14.57 14.17
C ASP A 526 -12.02 -13.68 12.94
N VAL A 527 -12.65 -14.02 11.83
CA VAL A 527 -12.39 -13.42 10.52
C VAL A 527 -12.73 -11.93 10.50
N LEU A 528 -11.79 -11.14 9.98
CA LEU A 528 -11.97 -9.72 9.69
C LEU A 528 -13.00 -9.49 8.58
N LEU A 529 -14.03 -8.71 8.87
CA LEU A 529 -15.16 -8.45 7.97
C LEU A 529 -14.88 -7.32 6.97
N GLN A 530 -15.68 -7.29 5.91
CA GLN A 530 -15.70 -6.29 4.84
C GLN A 530 -17.15 -5.84 4.52
N PRO A 531 -17.34 -4.67 3.89
CA PRO A 531 -18.67 -4.20 3.51
C PRO A 531 -19.40 -5.19 2.61
N GLY A 532 -20.60 -5.62 3.00
CA GLY A 532 -21.43 -6.54 2.22
C GLY A 532 -21.19 -8.03 2.45
N ASP A 533 -20.33 -8.42 3.40
CA ASP A 533 -20.21 -9.82 3.83
C ASP A 533 -21.55 -10.38 4.33
N THR A 534 -21.77 -11.68 4.08
CA THR A 534 -22.89 -12.45 4.63
C THR A 534 -22.36 -13.62 5.44
N ILE A 535 -22.55 -13.56 6.76
CA ILE A 535 -22.18 -14.61 7.71
C ILE A 535 -23.34 -15.61 7.79
N VAL A 536 -23.08 -16.88 7.48
CA VAL A 536 -24.05 -17.97 7.50
C VAL A 536 -23.67 -18.95 8.61
N ILE A 537 -24.60 -19.19 9.53
CA ILE A 537 -24.41 -20.00 10.73
C ILE A 537 -25.41 -21.17 10.67
N PRO A 538 -25.01 -22.38 10.25
CA PRO A 538 -25.93 -23.48 10.05
C PRO A 538 -26.49 -24.05 11.36
N THR A 539 -27.59 -24.79 11.28
CA THR A 539 -28.12 -25.58 12.41
C THR A 539 -27.38 -26.91 12.50
N ALA A 540 -26.88 -27.24 13.69
CA ALA A 540 -26.13 -28.47 13.93
C ALA A 540 -27.04 -29.72 13.82
N THR A 541 -26.56 -30.74 13.12
CA THR A 541 -27.31 -32.00 12.93
C THR A 541 -27.24 -32.93 14.14
N ALA A 542 -26.23 -32.76 15.01
CA ALA A 542 -26.11 -33.41 16.30
C ALA A 542 -25.31 -32.52 17.26
N LEU A 543 -25.73 -32.47 18.52
CA LEU A 543 -25.09 -31.73 19.62
C LEU A 543 -25.19 -32.56 20.89
N THR A 544 -24.09 -32.69 21.64
CA THR A 544 -24.16 -33.23 23.00
C THR A 544 -24.61 -32.16 24.01
N PRO A 545 -25.20 -32.53 25.16
CA PRO A 545 -25.56 -31.57 26.20
C PRO A 545 -24.38 -30.74 26.71
N THR A 546 -23.17 -31.32 26.73
CA THR A 546 -21.94 -30.62 27.11
C THR A 546 -21.55 -29.54 26.10
N GLU A 547 -21.53 -29.86 24.81
CA GLU A 547 -21.24 -28.86 23.76
C GLU A 547 -22.27 -27.73 23.76
N ALA A 548 -23.55 -28.04 23.92
CA ALA A 548 -24.61 -27.04 24.01
C ALA A 548 -24.47 -26.14 25.26
N ALA A 549 -23.96 -26.67 26.38
CA ALA A 549 -23.65 -25.89 27.58
C ALA A 549 -22.39 -25.02 27.45
N GLU A 550 -21.36 -25.50 26.74
CA GLU A 550 -20.16 -24.73 26.42
C GLU A 550 -20.48 -23.58 25.45
N ILE A 551 -21.22 -23.86 24.37
CA ILE A 551 -21.77 -22.85 23.45
C ILE A 551 -22.62 -21.83 24.21
N ALA A 552 -23.51 -22.27 25.11
CA ALA A 552 -24.31 -21.38 25.95
C ALA A 552 -23.47 -20.43 26.82
N SER A 553 -22.23 -20.80 27.16
CA SER A 553 -21.31 -19.96 27.96
C SER A 553 -20.38 -19.05 27.13
N ALA A 554 -20.44 -19.11 25.80
CA ALA A 554 -19.58 -18.34 24.90
C ALA A 554 -19.79 -16.82 25.00
N SER A 555 -18.71 -16.05 24.80
CA SER A 555 -18.74 -14.57 24.72
C SER A 555 -19.47 -14.00 23.50
N PHE A 556 -19.95 -14.88 22.61
CA PHE A 556 -20.76 -14.58 21.43
C PHE A 556 -22.10 -15.33 21.43
N SER A 557 -22.56 -15.78 22.60
CA SER A 557 -23.92 -16.26 22.85
C SER A 557 -24.80 -15.17 23.47
N PRO A 558 -26.14 -15.29 23.42
CA PRO A 558 -27.07 -14.28 23.96
C PRO A 558 -26.95 -14.15 25.48
N ASP A 559 -26.98 -12.92 26.02
CA ASP A 559 -27.06 -12.70 27.48
C ASP A 559 -28.34 -13.30 28.11
N ALA A 560 -29.41 -13.42 27.31
CA ALA A 560 -30.72 -13.91 27.72
C ALA A 560 -31.41 -14.69 26.59
N MET A 561 -32.30 -15.59 27.00
CA MET A 561 -33.00 -16.57 26.18
C MET A 561 -34.47 -16.63 26.61
N PRO A 562 -35.44 -16.48 25.69
CA PRO A 562 -36.86 -16.52 26.02
C PRO A 562 -37.32 -17.97 26.25
N VAL A 563 -37.97 -18.22 27.38
CA VAL A 563 -38.71 -19.47 27.68
C VAL A 563 -40.14 -19.14 28.11
N ASN A 564 -41.11 -19.99 27.77
CA ASN A 564 -42.53 -19.70 27.98
C ASN A 564 -43.10 -20.49 29.15
N VAL A 565 -43.35 -19.84 30.29
CA VAL A 565 -43.86 -20.49 31.50
C VAL A 565 -45.37 -20.26 31.61
N ILE A 566 -46.16 -21.33 31.47
CA ILE A 566 -47.62 -21.28 31.31
C ILE A 566 -48.30 -22.03 32.45
N GLY A 567 -49.42 -21.51 32.96
CA GLY A 567 -50.26 -22.20 33.96
C GLY A 567 -50.14 -21.62 35.36
N GLU A 568 -50.13 -22.47 36.38
CA GLU A 568 -50.28 -22.08 37.80
C GLU A 568 -48.96 -21.60 38.46
N VAL A 569 -48.24 -20.69 37.80
CA VAL A 569 -47.09 -19.96 38.39
C VAL A 569 -47.52 -18.59 38.95
N GLY A 570 -46.57 -17.83 39.50
CA GLY A 570 -46.79 -16.48 40.01
C GLY A 570 -46.99 -15.44 38.90
N GLN A 571 -46.21 -15.53 37.82
CA GLN A 571 -46.25 -14.65 36.65
C GLN A 571 -46.11 -15.50 35.37
N PRO A 572 -47.22 -16.02 34.80
CA PRO A 572 -47.19 -16.79 33.56
C PRO A 572 -46.99 -15.88 32.34
N GLY A 573 -46.15 -16.31 31.41
CA GLY A 573 -45.76 -15.56 30.21
C GLY A 573 -44.39 -16.01 29.68
N THR A 574 -43.84 -15.24 28.75
CA THR A 574 -42.43 -15.38 28.35
C THR A 574 -41.53 -14.80 29.46
N VAL A 575 -40.49 -15.55 29.80
CA VAL A 575 -39.51 -15.23 30.83
C VAL A 575 -38.14 -15.25 30.18
N GLU A 576 -37.39 -14.16 30.29
CA GLU A 576 -36.00 -14.10 29.86
C GLU A 576 -35.10 -14.72 30.93
N VAL A 577 -34.31 -15.73 30.55
CA VAL A 577 -33.35 -16.40 31.44
C VAL A 577 -31.98 -16.50 30.76
N PRO A 578 -30.86 -16.55 31.51
CA PRO A 578 -29.55 -16.80 30.90
C PRO A 578 -29.50 -18.14 30.12
N PRO A 579 -28.60 -18.29 29.13
CA PRO A 579 -28.32 -19.59 28.54
C PRO A 579 -27.93 -20.65 29.58
N ASN A 580 -28.16 -21.93 29.27
CA ASN A 580 -27.96 -23.06 30.18
C ASN A 580 -28.75 -22.98 31.51
N THR A 581 -29.72 -22.07 31.65
CA THR A 581 -30.61 -22.03 32.83
C THR A 581 -31.42 -23.33 32.95
N PRO A 582 -31.43 -23.98 34.12
CA PRO A 582 -32.25 -25.16 34.35
C PRO A 582 -33.73 -24.83 34.60
N LEU A 583 -34.58 -25.82 34.35
CA LEU A 583 -36.04 -25.75 34.48
C LEU A 583 -36.54 -25.15 35.81
N ASN A 584 -35.95 -25.51 36.95
CA ASN A 584 -36.36 -24.98 38.24
C ASN A 584 -36.07 -23.46 38.41
N GLN A 585 -35.01 -22.95 37.81
CA GLN A 585 -34.69 -21.52 37.84
C GLN A 585 -35.64 -20.69 36.97
N ALA A 586 -36.06 -21.18 35.80
CA ALA A 586 -37.10 -20.51 35.00
C ALA A 586 -38.46 -20.47 35.72
N ILE A 587 -38.82 -21.54 36.43
CA ILE A 587 -40.03 -21.55 37.28
C ILE A 587 -39.91 -20.54 38.42
N MET A 588 -38.73 -20.39 39.05
CA MET A 588 -38.50 -19.36 40.07
C MET A 588 -38.55 -17.93 39.48
N ALA A 589 -37.99 -17.71 38.29
CA ALA A 589 -38.07 -16.43 37.57
C ALA A 589 -39.52 -16.07 37.19
N ALA A 590 -40.36 -17.05 36.86
CA ALA A 590 -41.82 -16.91 36.70
C ALA A 590 -42.59 -16.68 38.03
N GLY A 591 -41.92 -16.21 39.09
CA GLY A 591 -42.52 -15.98 40.42
C GLY A 591 -42.81 -17.26 41.22
N GLY A 592 -42.31 -18.41 40.79
CA GLY A 592 -42.48 -19.71 41.46
C GLY A 592 -43.87 -20.32 41.34
N PHE A 593 -44.06 -21.47 41.99
CA PHE A 593 -45.34 -22.16 42.04
C PHE A 593 -46.37 -21.45 42.93
N ASN A 594 -47.50 -21.03 42.34
CA ASN A 594 -48.58 -20.42 43.11
C ASN A 594 -49.33 -21.46 43.99
N ASN A 595 -50.25 -21.00 44.84
CA ASN A 595 -50.97 -21.85 45.82
C ASN A 595 -51.90 -22.91 45.21
N ARG A 596 -52.11 -22.91 43.88
CA ARG A 596 -52.93 -23.86 43.12
C ARG A 596 -52.09 -24.83 42.29
N ALA A 597 -50.77 -24.67 42.22
CA ALA A 597 -49.87 -25.44 41.36
C ALA A 597 -49.68 -26.92 41.75
N LYS A 598 -49.41 -27.79 40.78
CA LYS A 598 -48.93 -29.18 40.95
C LYS A 598 -47.43 -29.18 41.26
N LYS A 599 -47.04 -28.71 42.45
CA LYS A 599 -45.65 -28.32 42.82
C LYS A 599 -44.55 -29.39 42.65
N GLY A 600 -44.90 -30.66 42.41
CA GLY A 600 -43.95 -31.75 42.19
C GLY A 600 -43.82 -32.22 40.74
N LYS A 601 -44.65 -31.76 39.79
CA LYS A 601 -44.53 -32.15 38.37
C LYS A 601 -44.96 -31.05 37.39
N VAL A 602 -44.20 -30.88 36.32
CA VAL A 602 -44.52 -30.01 35.18
C VAL A 602 -44.35 -30.75 33.85
N GLU A 603 -44.98 -30.26 32.78
CA GLU A 603 -44.76 -30.76 31.41
C GLU A 603 -43.82 -29.79 30.69
N LEU A 604 -42.61 -30.23 30.33
CA LEU A 604 -41.74 -29.50 29.41
C LEU A 604 -42.10 -29.90 27.98
N VAL A 605 -42.32 -28.90 27.14
CA VAL A 605 -42.66 -29.05 25.72
C VAL A 605 -41.62 -28.29 24.91
N ARG A 606 -40.92 -29.02 24.04
CA ARG A 606 -39.74 -28.56 23.32
C ARG A 606 -39.94 -28.76 21.83
N LEU A 607 -39.71 -27.70 21.05
CA LEU A 607 -39.71 -27.78 19.58
C LEU A 607 -38.30 -28.20 19.13
N ASN A 608 -38.22 -29.26 18.32
CA ASN A 608 -36.98 -29.72 17.72
C ASN A 608 -36.74 -29.04 16.35
N PRO A 609 -35.49 -28.97 15.85
CA PRO A 609 -35.18 -28.34 14.56
C PRO A 609 -35.89 -28.96 13.35
N ASP A 610 -36.30 -30.23 13.45
CA ASP A 610 -37.06 -30.94 12.41
C ASP A 610 -38.58 -30.61 12.42
N GLY A 611 -39.02 -29.73 13.33
CA GLY A 611 -40.42 -29.37 13.52
C GLY A 611 -41.22 -30.37 14.37
N THR A 612 -40.60 -31.43 14.90
CA THR A 612 -41.25 -32.32 15.88
C THR A 612 -41.32 -31.64 17.25
N VAL A 613 -42.27 -32.09 18.08
CA VAL A 613 -42.47 -31.56 19.44
C VAL A 613 -42.24 -32.69 20.44
N GLU A 614 -41.15 -32.61 21.20
CA GLU A 614 -40.93 -33.44 22.38
C GLU A 614 -41.83 -32.93 23.52
N ARG A 615 -42.43 -33.86 24.28
CA ARG A 615 -43.14 -33.55 25.52
C ARG A 615 -42.70 -34.50 26.62
N ARG A 616 -42.42 -33.95 27.80
CA ARG A 616 -41.87 -34.72 28.92
C ARG A 616 -42.46 -34.23 30.25
N GLU A 617 -43.15 -35.11 30.98
CA GLU A 617 -43.49 -34.82 32.38
C GLU A 617 -42.22 -35.01 33.23
N ILE A 618 -41.85 -33.98 33.97
CA ILE A 618 -40.64 -33.89 34.78
C ILE A 618 -41.05 -33.78 36.24
N GLU A 619 -40.45 -34.61 37.11
CA GLU A 619 -40.64 -34.51 38.56
C GLU A 619 -39.71 -33.39 39.08
N VAL A 620 -40.29 -32.27 39.54
CA VAL A 620 -39.53 -31.04 39.78
C VAL A 620 -39.00 -31.00 41.20
N ASP A 621 -37.69 -31.09 41.34
CA ASP A 621 -36.97 -30.74 42.57
C ASP A 621 -36.43 -29.30 42.48
N LEU A 622 -36.98 -28.39 43.29
CA LEU A 622 -36.52 -27.00 43.39
C LEU A 622 -35.20 -26.85 44.16
N SER A 623 -34.67 -27.92 44.73
CA SER A 623 -33.37 -27.97 45.43
C SER A 623 -32.27 -28.69 44.65
N ALA A 624 -32.59 -29.33 43.52
CA ALA A 624 -31.62 -29.99 42.66
C ALA A 624 -30.80 -29.00 41.79
N GLY A 625 -29.56 -29.39 41.50
CA GLY A 625 -28.74 -28.79 40.43
C GLY A 625 -29.24 -29.18 39.04
N ILE A 626 -28.45 -28.92 38.00
CA ILE A 626 -28.78 -29.33 36.63
C ILE A 626 -28.75 -30.87 36.53
N ASP A 627 -29.83 -31.49 36.07
CA ASP A 627 -30.00 -32.94 35.89
C ASP A 627 -30.95 -33.22 34.72
N ASP A 628 -30.51 -34.03 33.76
CA ASP A 628 -31.30 -34.35 32.56
C ASP A 628 -32.63 -35.05 32.86
N GLN A 629 -32.82 -35.65 34.05
CA GLN A 629 -34.10 -36.28 34.42
C GLN A 629 -35.07 -35.27 35.05
N ASN A 630 -34.68 -34.64 36.16
CA ASN A 630 -35.57 -33.89 37.05
C ASN A 630 -35.43 -32.37 36.93
N ASN A 631 -34.34 -31.87 36.34
CA ASN A 631 -34.07 -30.44 36.23
C ASN A 631 -33.17 -30.10 35.01
N PRO A 632 -33.64 -30.35 33.78
CA PRO A 632 -32.82 -30.21 32.58
C PRO A 632 -32.50 -28.75 32.28
N SER A 633 -31.42 -28.52 31.52
CA SER A 633 -31.16 -27.22 30.89
C SER A 633 -32.21 -26.90 29.81
N LEU A 634 -32.59 -25.63 29.74
CA LEU A 634 -33.59 -25.13 28.80
C LEU A 634 -32.94 -24.67 27.49
N ARG A 635 -33.73 -24.75 26.42
CA ARG A 635 -33.44 -24.27 25.06
C ARG A 635 -34.32 -23.06 24.72
N PRO A 636 -33.95 -22.25 23.71
CA PRO A 636 -34.77 -21.12 23.28
C PRO A 636 -36.17 -21.56 22.87
N ASN A 637 -37.19 -20.84 23.34
CA ASN A 637 -38.62 -21.09 23.10
C ASN A 637 -39.21 -22.36 23.75
N ASP A 638 -38.48 -23.07 24.63
CA ASP A 638 -39.05 -24.14 25.47
C ASP A 638 -40.31 -23.65 26.21
N VAL A 639 -41.33 -24.50 26.31
CA VAL A 639 -42.59 -24.21 27.00
C VAL A 639 -42.72 -25.07 28.25
N ILE A 640 -42.85 -24.45 29.42
CA ILE A 640 -43.00 -25.12 30.71
C ILE A 640 -44.46 -24.97 31.15
N LEU A 641 -45.23 -26.07 31.14
CA LEU A 641 -46.63 -26.09 31.56
C LEU A 641 -46.77 -26.55 33.02
N VAL A 642 -47.24 -25.65 33.87
CA VAL A 642 -47.47 -25.88 35.31
C VAL A 642 -48.95 -26.18 35.56
N GLY A 643 -49.25 -27.46 35.71
CA GLY A 643 -50.60 -27.95 35.99
C GLY A 643 -51.13 -27.53 37.37
N ARG A 644 -52.45 -27.71 37.58
CA ARG A 644 -53.14 -27.44 38.85
C ARG A 644 -53.14 -28.67 39.78
N SER A 645 -53.03 -28.45 41.09
CA SER A 645 -53.26 -29.46 42.12
C SER A 645 -54.76 -29.70 42.34
N GLY A 646 -55.22 -30.93 42.11
CA GLY A 646 -56.60 -31.35 42.37
C GLY A 646 -57.01 -32.57 41.55
N LEU A 647 -58.20 -33.12 41.82
CA LEU A 647 -58.72 -34.31 41.12
C LEU A 647 -59.28 -34.03 39.71
N SER A 648 -58.97 -32.86 39.13
CA SER A 648 -59.34 -32.46 37.78
C SER A 648 -58.08 -32.16 36.97
N SER A 649 -57.51 -33.18 36.34
CA SER A 649 -56.48 -33.02 35.32
C SER A 649 -57.05 -32.24 34.14
N PHE A 650 -56.47 -31.07 33.84
CA PHE A 650 -56.85 -30.23 32.71
C PHE A 650 -56.37 -30.85 31.39
N THR A 651 -57.12 -31.81 30.84
CA THR A 651 -56.91 -32.32 29.47
C THR A 651 -57.47 -31.37 28.42
N ASP A 652 -58.59 -30.69 28.71
CA ASP A 652 -59.49 -30.15 27.69
C ASP A 652 -59.23 -28.68 27.29
N THR A 653 -58.37 -27.95 28.02
CA THR A 653 -58.25 -26.48 27.85
C THR A 653 -57.03 -26.04 27.03
N VAL A 654 -56.03 -26.91 26.84
CA VAL A 654 -54.92 -26.62 25.91
C VAL A 654 -55.36 -26.82 24.45
N GLU A 655 -56.25 -27.79 24.16
CA GLU A 655 -56.84 -28.00 22.83
C GLU A 655 -57.67 -26.81 22.33
N GLN A 656 -58.15 -25.93 23.21
CA GLN A 656 -59.01 -24.79 22.84
C GLN A 656 -58.27 -23.46 22.68
N LEU A 657 -56.97 -23.39 23.01
CA LEU A 657 -56.15 -22.17 22.91
C LEU A 657 -55.02 -22.27 21.88
N LEU A 658 -54.78 -23.45 21.32
CA LEU A 658 -53.88 -23.65 20.18
C LEU A 658 -54.70 -23.96 18.90
N PRO A 659 -55.12 -22.96 18.11
CA PRO A 659 -55.57 -23.22 16.74
C PRO A 659 -54.40 -23.82 15.93
N PRO A 660 -54.67 -24.69 14.94
CA PRO A 660 -53.61 -25.36 14.19
C PRO A 660 -52.75 -24.38 13.38
N PHE A 661 -51.55 -24.12 13.91
CA PHE A 661 -50.36 -23.56 13.21
C PHE A 661 -50.57 -22.31 12.34
N SER A 662 -51.00 -21.20 12.94
CA SER A 662 -51.00 -19.87 12.29
C SER A 662 -49.60 -19.23 12.15
N ILE A 663 -48.58 -19.75 12.84
CA ILE A 663 -47.22 -19.15 12.90
C ILE A 663 -46.45 -19.36 11.58
N LEU A 664 -46.71 -20.47 10.86
CA LEU A 664 -46.02 -20.84 9.61
C LEU A 664 -46.41 -19.99 8.38
N ARG A 665 -47.00 -18.80 8.56
CA ARG A 665 -47.49 -17.96 7.45
C ARG A 665 -46.83 -16.58 7.30
N ILE A 666 -45.76 -16.33 8.04
CA ILE A 666 -44.92 -15.12 7.89
C ILE A 666 -43.75 -15.37 6.92
N LEU A 667 -43.26 -16.62 6.82
CA LEU A 667 -42.11 -17.02 6.00
C LEU A 667 -42.46 -17.35 4.52
N ASN A 668 -43.33 -16.56 3.88
CA ASN A 668 -43.59 -16.69 2.44
C ASN A 668 -44.03 -15.38 1.74
N ILE A 669 -43.49 -14.24 2.18
CA ILE A 669 -43.47 -12.99 1.42
C ILE A 669 -42.10 -12.31 1.63
N PHE A 670 -41.06 -12.87 1.01
CA PHE A 670 -39.95 -12.22 0.30
C PHE A 670 -38.87 -13.25 -0.05
#